data_AF-A0A1F3SKT5-F1
#
_entry.id   AF-A0A1F3SKT5-F1
#
_cell.length_a   1.000
_cell.length_b   1.000
_cell.length_c   1.000
_cell.angle_alpha   90.00
_cell.angle_beta   90.00
_cell.angle_gamma   90.00
#
_symmetry.space_group_name_H-M   'P 1'
#
loop_
_entity.id
_entity.type
_entity.pdbx_description
1 polymer ?
#
loop_
_entity_poly.entity_id
_entity_poly.type
_entity_poly.pdbx_seq_one_letter_code
_entity_poly.pdbx_strand_id
1 'polypeptide(L)'
;MEKVLHIVVVLILCILSSSCGKKTDSSAINAATMAESEFTLWGTAFLHTGKFVEQKGVRPDRGAREFSIFQETRLKEIKTLNHLDLADGARSIKIVGLNLEIGPQLSSQIYERIHDKGDIQRLEIDAETIVIKDTILLPQADVIIRAKNLFFENNAKIDTSPKAFPVPAAQFKNGLKGLNAGNFEIYVENILPAIRQPRFISHGGAGQDAGAGQLGIPGTDASVTSTPMICQKAYQEHCEEISNPIDHRHSKRRICFDRELVLVPGNNCTCPTSGNPGKAGGHPGEGGQASKIISSLPFEDVDNYFSSVSGLPGASAGVLKGGRAGLPAGAFIQIRRGHEHPEGRENCPTSEDGPDVFSPILVAATTQGEIESRNYLEAMSQSLYSTFKLKFANELFSQGHTGEAEKEYSEIVDFSQKFSPQQKSDLLAQAEMLALQKLYNLELRLDYYGHPPSWMPGLDLNTSRALYLNQIDDYLEMLYLSSWLQNRDASINAQRISRELAVKKFYEQLEIGYSSSRKLFEEIPQVKNDLEGIGRDEKILLDRIEQLTREIEQTAQANLEDEKRKKKTKRILLGLAALTKSIPAGQPALGGAGSIIETILRVQDSDDGFSRLKEIPALFQSVVGVTRLQQSQDDWNGNYQKISFSDFQGMSSKERYAYLEKIKNFYSPIAEELGNQVALWKKLDITPAAIKAEVELIKASHGIYQELLSRVLKLQDQKSKLMKFLTELEQIMGQIEAERIVLSNQVTRIQEDIADDVQDLSPESVILLSEYEQMALDRLKMYRYQMIKAYNYEYLEPSKESIGLDSVWNELRRIVKEEQAVDLAGDKIKSLKAHLKDDLRKMAQQIYDAVELGKRSYFETSYSFYLTPRQLEMLNRGESVHIDTTEFNFFPHDEEDIRIKDIKLIESVTEVAVNQAASDKRMTIEINHPGKFYIKKDSEIYYFERTDLARSSQFSWVYVYDGAHPHGFPMEHISPLRSLFSDFLIFKDENLNFVRPGGLTELELRPTYYNSTKHDYNIKSLGVEISYECRRRRDTSPAH
;
A
#
# COMPACT_ATOMS: atom_id res chain seq x y z
N MET A 1 -38.51 4.52 -7.62
CA MET A 1 -37.73 3.56 -6.80
C MET A 1 -37.21 4.17 -5.50
N GLU A 2 -36.86 5.46 -5.43
CA GLU A 2 -36.50 6.13 -4.14
C GLU A 2 -37.66 6.30 -3.14
N LYS A 3 -38.91 6.48 -3.60
CA LYS A 3 -40.08 6.59 -2.69
C LYS A 3 -40.49 5.28 -2.02
N VAL A 4 -40.05 4.12 -2.53
CA VAL A 4 -40.35 2.81 -1.92
C VAL A 4 -39.37 2.50 -0.79
N LEU A 5 -38.12 2.97 -0.89
CA LEU A 5 -37.09 2.79 0.14
C LEU A 5 -37.39 3.63 1.39
N HIS A 6 -37.91 4.85 1.24
CA HIS A 6 -38.34 5.70 2.37
C HIS A 6 -39.57 5.15 3.11
N ILE A 7 -40.49 4.47 2.40
CA ILE A 7 -41.68 3.86 3.02
C ILE A 7 -41.29 2.59 3.80
N VAL A 8 -40.30 1.83 3.34
CA VAL A 8 -39.80 0.63 4.05
C VAL A 8 -39.03 1.00 5.33
N VAL A 9 -38.23 2.06 5.31
CA VAL A 9 -37.49 2.53 6.50
C VAL A 9 -38.42 3.13 7.57
N VAL A 10 -39.47 3.86 7.15
CA VAL A 10 -40.48 4.41 8.09
C VAL A 10 -41.42 3.33 8.62
N LEU A 11 -41.75 2.28 7.86
CA LEU A 11 -42.53 1.15 8.36
C LEU A 11 -41.75 0.29 9.38
N ILE A 12 -40.44 0.12 9.20
CA ILE A 12 -39.58 -0.62 10.15
C ILE A 12 -39.44 0.16 11.48
N LEU A 13 -39.41 1.49 11.45
CA LEU A 13 -39.39 2.33 12.66
C LEU A 13 -40.75 2.44 13.37
N CYS A 14 -41.87 2.37 12.62
CA CYS A 14 -43.22 2.37 13.21
C CYS A 14 -43.61 1.01 13.82
N ILE A 15 -43.10 -0.12 13.31
CA ILE A 15 -43.38 -1.45 13.88
C ILE A 15 -42.65 -1.67 15.24
N LEU A 16 -41.55 -0.94 15.49
CA LEU A 16 -40.84 -0.97 16.77
C LEU A 16 -41.44 -0.05 17.85
N SER A 17 -42.46 0.77 17.53
CA SER A 17 -42.98 1.80 18.46
C SER A 17 -44.48 1.74 18.77
N SER A 18 -45.23 0.74 18.28
CA SER A 18 -46.67 0.61 18.61
C SER A 18 -47.11 -0.81 18.95
N SER A 19 -46.90 -1.20 20.21
CA SER A 19 -47.80 -2.10 20.95
C SER A 19 -47.80 -1.73 22.44
N CYS A 20 -48.74 -0.82 22.75
CA CYS A 20 -49.49 -0.66 24.01
C CYS A 20 -48.77 -0.74 25.37
N GLY A 21 -48.61 0.43 25.98
CA GLY A 21 -48.63 0.56 27.44
C GLY A 21 -50.04 0.47 28.02
N LYS A 22 -50.15 -0.16 29.20
CA LYS A 22 -50.91 0.34 30.37
C LYS A 22 -50.52 -0.44 31.64
N LYS A 23 -49.93 0.32 32.57
CA LYS A 23 -49.78 0.17 34.04
C LYS A 23 -50.26 -1.14 34.68
N THR A 24 -49.38 -1.82 35.41
CA THR A 24 -49.35 -1.88 36.90
C THR A 24 -48.19 -2.75 37.41
N ASP A 25 -47.64 -2.30 38.54
CA ASP A 25 -46.85 -3.01 39.55
C ASP A 25 -45.46 -3.57 39.24
N SER A 26 -44.53 -3.00 40.03
CA SER A 26 -43.26 -3.56 40.45
C SER A 26 -43.38 -5.01 40.92
N SER A 27 -42.34 -5.79 40.59
CA SER A 27 -42.05 -7.18 40.97
C SER A 27 -42.55 -8.27 40.00
N ALA A 28 -41.62 -9.14 39.62
CA ALA A 28 -41.77 -10.38 38.86
C ALA A 28 -42.03 -10.28 37.33
N ILE A 29 -40.94 -10.27 36.55
CA ILE A 29 -40.92 -10.96 35.24
C ILE A 29 -39.85 -12.04 35.33
N ASN A 30 -40.33 -13.28 35.38
CA ASN A 30 -39.55 -14.50 35.35
C ASN A 30 -38.77 -14.59 34.03
N ALA A 31 -37.45 -14.63 34.16
CA ALA A 31 -36.57 -15.29 33.23
C ALA A 31 -37.08 -16.72 33.01
N ALA A 32 -37.58 -17.01 31.81
CA ALA A 32 -37.93 -18.36 31.39
C ALA A 32 -36.63 -19.14 31.13
N THR A 33 -36.07 -19.68 32.21
CA THR A 33 -35.50 -21.04 32.31
C THR A 33 -35.11 -21.69 30.98
N MET A 34 -33.95 -21.29 30.44
CA MET A 34 -33.05 -22.28 29.87
C MET A 34 -32.41 -23.01 31.04
N ALA A 35 -32.31 -24.33 30.95
CA ALA A 35 -31.65 -25.16 31.95
C ALA A 35 -30.15 -24.84 31.96
N GLU A 36 -29.80 -23.78 32.68
CA GLU A 36 -28.54 -23.61 33.40
C GLU A 36 -28.61 -24.49 34.65
N SER A 37 -28.03 -25.67 34.55
CA SER A 37 -27.61 -26.50 35.68
C SER A 37 -26.40 -27.28 35.14
N GLU A 38 -25.14 -27.02 35.46
CA GLU A 38 -24.50 -26.36 36.60
C GLU A 38 -23.21 -25.67 36.07
N PHE A 39 -23.18 -24.34 35.92
CA PHE A 39 -21.97 -23.59 35.51
C PHE A 39 -21.76 -22.31 36.33
N THR A 40 -22.25 -22.31 37.57
CA THR A 40 -22.34 -21.15 38.48
C THR A 40 -21.17 -21.06 39.48
N LEU A 41 -19.94 -21.34 39.05
CA LEU A 41 -18.75 -21.07 39.88
C LEU A 41 -17.83 -19.94 39.36
N TRP A 42 -18.00 -19.47 38.12
CA TRP A 42 -17.07 -18.50 37.51
C TRP A 42 -17.72 -17.30 36.81
N GLY A 43 -19.07 -17.21 36.80
CA GLY A 43 -19.84 -16.26 35.98
C GLY A 43 -19.78 -14.77 36.34
N THR A 44 -18.92 -14.33 37.26
CA THR A 44 -18.73 -12.90 37.58
C THR A 44 -17.27 -12.43 37.61
N ALA A 45 -16.31 -13.31 37.27
CA ALA A 45 -14.92 -12.89 37.11
C ALA A 45 -14.74 -12.19 35.75
N PHE A 46 -14.22 -10.96 35.76
CA PHE A 46 -13.87 -10.25 34.53
C PHE A 46 -12.88 -11.11 33.72
N LEU A 47 -13.24 -11.46 32.48
CA LEU A 47 -12.35 -12.14 31.54
C LEU A 47 -11.24 -11.16 31.13
N HIS A 48 -9.98 -11.43 31.49
CA HIS A 48 -8.90 -10.44 31.40
C HIS A 48 -8.11 -10.41 30.08
N THR A 49 -8.54 -11.14 29.05
CA THR A 49 -7.80 -11.19 27.76
C THR A 49 -7.79 -9.87 26.98
N GLY A 50 -8.70 -8.94 27.30
CA GLY A 50 -8.68 -7.57 26.77
C GLY A 50 -7.37 -6.82 27.07
N LYS A 51 -6.67 -7.14 28.17
CA LYS A 51 -5.38 -6.53 28.53
C LYS A 51 -4.27 -6.80 27.50
N PHE A 52 -4.38 -7.83 26.67
CA PHE A 52 -3.37 -8.18 25.65
C PHE A 52 -3.58 -7.50 24.29
N VAL A 53 -4.75 -6.91 24.06
CA VAL A 53 -5.10 -6.24 22.78
C VAL A 53 -4.82 -4.74 22.83
N GLU A 54 -4.84 -4.13 24.02
CA GLU A 54 -4.78 -2.67 24.19
C GLU A 54 -3.37 -2.07 24.16
N GLN A 55 -2.33 -2.84 23.85
CA GLN A 55 -0.97 -2.31 23.83
C GLN A 55 -0.76 -1.39 22.63
N LYS A 56 -0.94 -0.08 22.86
CA LYS A 56 -0.71 0.95 21.85
C LYS A 56 0.77 1.08 21.54
N GLY A 57 1.12 0.86 20.28
CA GLY A 57 2.44 1.16 19.74
C GLY A 57 2.67 2.67 19.53
N VAL A 58 3.83 3.01 18.99
CA VAL A 58 4.13 4.39 18.58
C VAL A 58 3.12 4.81 17.52
N ARG A 59 2.53 5.99 17.68
CA ARG A 59 1.62 6.54 16.67
C ARG A 59 2.44 6.91 15.43
N PRO A 60 2.08 6.41 14.23
CA PRO A 60 2.77 6.78 13.00
C PRO A 60 2.65 8.28 12.74
N ASP A 61 3.73 8.87 12.23
CA ASP A 61 3.76 10.28 11.84
C ASP A 61 3.35 10.42 10.36
N ARG A 62 2.30 11.20 10.09
CA ARG A 62 1.84 11.49 8.71
C ARG A 62 2.89 12.18 7.84
N GLY A 63 3.84 12.90 8.45
CA GLY A 63 4.96 13.55 7.76
C GLY A 63 6.15 12.64 7.51
N ALA A 64 6.11 11.39 7.97
CA ALA A 64 7.19 10.44 7.76
C ALA A 64 7.37 10.14 6.26
N ARG A 65 8.63 10.01 5.84
CA ARG A 65 9.00 9.75 4.43
C ARG A 65 8.29 8.53 3.84
N GLU A 66 7.93 7.53 4.64
CA GLU A 66 7.20 6.34 4.18
C GLU A 66 5.77 6.63 3.69
N PHE A 67 5.22 7.79 4.04
CA PHE A 67 3.94 8.29 3.53
C PHE A 67 4.15 9.39 2.48
N SER A 68 5.32 9.44 1.85
CA SER A 68 5.65 10.36 0.77
C SER A 68 6.60 9.75 -0.26
N ILE A 69 6.53 10.21 -1.50
CA ILE A 69 7.47 9.86 -2.56
C ILE A 69 7.92 11.16 -3.24
N PHE A 70 9.22 11.22 -3.56
CA PHE A 70 9.81 12.26 -4.39
C PHE A 70 10.36 11.62 -5.66
N GLN A 71 9.86 12.05 -6.82
CA GLN A 71 10.29 11.60 -8.14
C GLN A 71 10.83 12.78 -8.94
N GLU A 72 11.91 12.53 -9.66
CA GLU A 72 12.50 13.48 -10.60
C GLU A 72 12.85 12.73 -11.89
N THR A 73 12.46 13.31 -13.02
CA THR A 73 12.64 12.78 -14.38
C THR A 73 13.31 13.85 -15.24
N ARG A 74 14.25 13.46 -16.11
CA ARG A 74 14.92 14.37 -17.08
C ARG A 74 14.23 14.32 -18.44
N LEU A 75 13.80 15.49 -18.92
CA LEU A 75 13.23 15.76 -20.24
C LEU A 75 14.38 16.12 -21.20
N LYS A 76 15.01 15.09 -21.77
CA LYS A 76 16.23 15.23 -22.61
C LYS A 76 16.00 16.08 -23.86
N GLU A 77 14.77 16.14 -24.35
CA GLU A 77 14.32 16.92 -25.50
C GLU A 77 14.32 18.44 -25.22
N ILE A 78 14.21 18.86 -23.96
CA ILE A 78 14.22 20.27 -23.57
C ILE A 78 15.65 20.69 -23.25
N LYS A 79 16.37 21.16 -24.29
CA LYS A 79 17.78 21.58 -24.19
C LYS A 79 17.99 23.01 -23.73
N THR A 80 16.94 23.83 -23.69
CA THR A 80 17.03 25.21 -23.22
C THR A 80 15.84 25.53 -22.32
N LEU A 81 16.11 26.15 -21.17
CA LEU A 81 15.08 26.63 -20.25
C LEU A 81 15.63 27.82 -19.46
N ASN A 82 14.82 28.85 -19.25
CA ASN A 82 15.16 29.99 -18.41
C ASN A 82 16.50 30.67 -18.80
N HIS A 83 16.74 30.80 -20.11
CA HIS A 83 17.99 31.28 -20.72
C HIS A 83 19.24 30.43 -20.45
N LEU A 84 19.08 29.22 -19.92
CA LEU A 84 20.16 28.27 -19.68
C LEU A 84 20.19 27.20 -20.75
N ASP A 85 21.40 26.85 -21.21
CA ASP A 85 21.63 25.65 -22.00
C ASP A 85 21.75 24.45 -21.06
N LEU A 86 20.84 23.48 -21.23
CA LEU A 86 20.72 22.29 -20.39
C LEU A 86 21.25 21.07 -21.14
N ALA A 87 22.54 20.76 -20.96
CA ALA A 87 23.17 19.58 -21.58
C ALA A 87 22.39 18.28 -21.29
N ASP A 88 21.97 18.11 -20.03
CA ASP A 88 21.27 16.91 -19.54
C ASP A 88 19.74 16.97 -19.71
N GLY A 89 19.21 18.10 -20.21
CA GLY A 89 17.77 18.36 -20.34
C GLY A 89 17.11 18.92 -19.07
N ALA A 90 15.89 19.44 -19.21
CA ALA A 90 15.10 19.97 -18.11
C ALA A 90 14.58 18.89 -17.16
N ARG A 91 14.19 19.26 -15.94
CA ARG A 91 13.62 18.37 -14.93
C ARG A 91 12.11 18.49 -14.86
N SER A 92 11.44 17.36 -14.67
CA SER A 92 10.06 17.25 -14.21
C SER A 92 10.08 16.57 -12.84
N ILE A 93 9.50 17.22 -11.84
CA ILE A 93 9.49 16.75 -10.45
C ILE A 93 8.07 16.42 -10.04
N LYS A 94 7.86 15.25 -9.44
CA LYS A 94 6.59 14.84 -8.85
C LYS A 94 6.77 14.48 -7.39
N ILE A 95 5.96 15.05 -6.51
CA ILE A 95 5.97 14.80 -5.08
C ILE A 95 4.58 14.32 -4.68
N VAL A 96 4.50 13.21 -3.96
CA VAL A 96 3.23 12.68 -3.46
C VAL A 96 3.36 12.44 -1.96
N GLY A 97 2.36 12.73 -1.14
CA GLY A 97 2.38 12.28 0.27
C GLY A 97 1.24 12.77 1.14
N LEU A 98 1.11 12.25 2.37
CA LEU A 98 0.03 12.69 3.27
C LEU A 98 0.26 14.11 3.78
N ASN A 99 1.34 14.33 4.54
CA ASN A 99 1.73 15.65 5.02
C ASN A 99 3.11 16.02 4.48
N LEU A 100 3.17 17.07 3.66
CA LEU A 100 4.40 17.57 3.08
C LEU A 100 4.76 18.92 3.68
N GLU A 101 5.94 19.03 4.29
CA GLU A 101 6.51 20.29 4.72
C GLU A 101 7.66 20.69 3.80
N ILE A 102 7.58 21.90 3.23
CA ILE A 102 8.55 22.44 2.27
C ILE A 102 9.09 23.77 2.80
N GLY A 103 10.39 23.80 3.08
CA GLY A 103 11.10 24.96 3.61
C GLY A 103 12.57 24.66 3.91
N PRO A 104 13.37 25.69 4.19
CA PRO A 104 14.79 25.53 4.51
C PRO A 104 14.98 24.74 5.81
N GLN A 105 16.10 24.01 5.90
CA GLN A 105 16.52 23.25 7.10
C GLN A 105 15.59 22.10 7.56
N LEU A 106 14.65 21.65 6.72
CA LEU A 106 13.85 20.46 6.98
C LEU A 106 14.57 19.17 6.57
N SER A 107 14.23 18.07 7.24
CA SER A 107 14.81 16.73 7.00
C SER A 107 14.57 16.18 5.58
N SER A 108 13.57 16.72 4.87
CA SER A 108 13.11 16.21 3.56
C SER A 108 13.99 16.61 2.37
N GLN A 109 14.89 17.60 2.51
CA GLN A 109 15.73 18.15 1.41
C GLN A 109 14.97 18.62 0.16
N ILE A 110 13.63 18.59 0.15
CA ILE A 110 12.79 18.94 -1.01
C ILE A 110 13.08 20.38 -1.45
N TYR A 111 13.14 21.31 -0.49
CA TYR A 111 13.36 22.73 -0.76
C TYR A 111 14.67 22.98 -1.53
N GLU A 112 15.78 22.41 -1.07
CA GLU A 112 17.10 22.57 -1.71
C GLU A 112 17.16 22.01 -3.14
N ARG A 113 16.30 21.04 -3.45
CA ARG A 113 16.24 20.39 -4.77
C ARG A 113 15.40 21.16 -5.78
N ILE A 114 14.48 22.02 -5.31
CA ILE A 114 13.53 22.74 -6.16
C ILE A 114 13.75 24.26 -6.18
N HIS A 115 14.17 24.86 -5.07
CA HIS A 115 14.29 26.31 -4.92
C HIS A 115 15.42 26.89 -5.79
N ASP A 116 15.09 27.94 -6.54
CA ASP A 116 15.95 28.70 -7.45
C ASP A 116 16.69 27.84 -8.49
N LYS A 117 16.11 26.69 -8.84
CA LYS A 117 16.65 25.82 -9.88
C LYS A 117 16.06 26.20 -11.22
N GLY A 118 16.88 26.77 -12.09
CA GLY A 118 16.46 27.21 -13.44
C GLY A 118 16.31 26.08 -14.45
N ASP A 119 16.51 24.82 -14.06
CA ASP A 119 16.41 23.65 -14.94
C ASP A 119 15.11 22.86 -14.76
N ILE A 120 14.17 23.32 -13.93
CA ILE A 120 12.89 22.64 -13.67
C ILE A 120 11.83 23.16 -14.63
N GLN A 121 11.35 22.30 -15.53
CA GLN A 121 10.24 22.62 -16.42
C GLN A 121 8.88 22.46 -15.72
N ARG A 122 8.76 21.46 -14.85
CA ARG A 122 7.48 21.09 -14.24
C ARG A 122 7.64 20.59 -12.81
N LEU A 123 6.73 21.02 -11.93
CA LEU A 123 6.59 20.55 -10.55
C LEU A 123 5.14 20.13 -10.30
N GLU A 124 4.93 18.88 -9.92
CA GLU A 124 3.62 18.32 -9.55
C GLU A 124 3.64 17.89 -8.08
N ILE A 125 2.70 18.37 -7.27
CA ILE A 125 2.58 18.02 -5.85
C ILE A 125 1.17 17.50 -5.57
N ASP A 126 1.06 16.23 -5.18
CA ASP A 126 -0.18 15.56 -4.78
C ASP A 126 -0.11 15.27 -3.26
N ALA A 127 -0.90 15.94 -2.43
CA ALA A 127 -0.87 15.65 -0.99
C ALA A 127 -2.18 15.88 -0.25
N GLU A 128 -2.33 15.32 0.95
CA GLU A 128 -3.48 15.69 1.78
C GLU A 128 -3.27 17.09 2.37
N THR A 129 -2.09 17.32 2.94
CA THR A 129 -1.69 18.61 3.51
C THR A 129 -0.31 19.01 2.99
N ILE A 130 -0.20 20.25 2.51
CA ILE A 130 1.07 20.87 2.11
C ILE A 130 1.31 22.08 3.00
N VAL A 131 2.51 22.21 3.57
CA VAL A 131 2.94 23.37 4.36
C VAL A 131 4.14 24.00 3.68
N ILE A 132 3.97 25.21 3.16
CA ILE A 132 5.03 26.03 2.55
C ILE A 132 5.54 26.99 3.62
N LYS A 133 6.74 26.74 4.14
CA LYS A 133 7.34 27.52 5.22
C LYS A 133 8.09 28.77 4.74
N ASP A 134 8.57 28.75 3.50
CA ASP A 134 9.32 29.86 2.89
C ASP A 134 9.06 29.97 1.39
N THR A 135 9.52 31.06 0.77
CA THR A 135 9.36 31.32 -0.65
C THR A 135 10.10 30.29 -1.50
N ILE A 136 9.40 29.73 -2.49
CA ILE A 136 9.94 28.79 -3.47
C ILE A 136 10.03 29.49 -4.82
N LEU A 137 11.25 29.67 -5.32
CA LEU A 137 11.51 30.22 -6.65
C LEU A 137 11.62 29.07 -7.65
N LEU A 138 10.78 29.07 -8.70
CA LEU A 138 10.70 28.05 -9.74
C LEU A 138 10.67 28.71 -11.12
N PRO A 139 11.77 29.34 -11.56
CA PRO A 139 11.76 30.20 -12.74
C PRO A 139 11.27 29.46 -13.99
N GLN A 140 10.20 29.98 -14.62
CA GLN A 140 9.57 29.44 -15.82
C GLN A 140 8.88 28.06 -15.65
N ALA A 141 8.85 27.47 -14.45
CA ALA A 141 8.30 26.13 -14.27
C ALA A 141 6.76 26.12 -14.23
N ASP A 142 6.15 25.12 -14.85
CA ASP A 142 4.73 24.81 -14.65
C ASP A 142 4.53 24.11 -13.31
N VAL A 143 3.62 24.63 -12.49
CA VAL A 143 3.37 24.14 -11.13
C VAL A 143 1.94 23.63 -11.00
N ILE A 144 1.82 22.35 -10.65
CA ILE A 144 0.54 21.67 -10.40
C ILE A 144 0.50 21.27 -8.95
N ILE A 145 -0.52 21.73 -8.21
CA ILE A 145 -0.73 21.39 -6.80
C ILE A 145 -2.12 20.82 -6.64
N ARG A 146 -2.22 19.61 -6.10
CA ARG A 146 -3.49 18.99 -5.72
C ARG A 146 -3.43 18.64 -4.23
N ALA A 147 -4.23 19.33 -3.42
CA ALA A 147 -4.27 19.04 -2.00
C ALA A 147 -5.59 19.35 -1.30
N LYS A 148 -5.88 18.65 -0.19
CA LYS A 148 -7.00 19.04 0.66
C LYS A 148 -6.71 20.37 1.35
N ASN A 149 -5.52 20.51 1.94
CA ASN A 149 -5.12 21.72 2.63
C ASN A 149 -3.75 22.21 2.15
N LEU A 150 -3.67 23.50 1.80
CA LEU A 150 -2.42 24.17 1.47
C LEU A 150 -2.18 25.31 2.47
N PHE A 151 -1.14 25.14 3.29
CA PHE A 151 -0.73 26.09 4.32
C PHE A 151 0.45 26.93 3.85
N PHE A 152 0.36 28.25 4.00
CA PHE A 152 1.50 29.16 3.85
C PHE A 152 1.85 29.77 5.20
N GLU A 153 3.04 29.47 5.72
CA GLU A 153 3.54 30.16 6.90
C GLU A 153 4.08 31.54 6.52
N ASN A 154 3.92 32.51 7.42
CA ASN A 154 4.42 33.87 7.24
C ASN A 154 4.02 34.47 5.86
N ASN A 155 5.00 35.03 5.14
CA ASN A 155 4.86 35.59 3.80
C ASN A 155 5.42 34.65 2.71
N ALA A 156 5.43 33.33 2.95
CA ALA A 156 5.86 32.36 1.96
C ALA A 156 5.02 32.44 0.67
N LYS A 157 5.67 32.19 -0.46
CA LYS A 157 5.11 32.30 -1.83
C LYS A 157 5.68 31.21 -2.73
N ILE A 158 5.00 30.92 -3.83
CA ILE A 158 5.55 30.15 -4.95
C ILE A 158 5.64 31.11 -6.13
N ASP A 159 6.84 31.29 -6.67
CA ASP A 159 7.13 32.26 -7.73
C ASP A 159 7.70 31.56 -8.96
N THR A 160 6.97 31.62 -10.08
CA THR A 160 7.37 31.02 -11.36
C THR A 160 7.93 32.05 -12.35
N SER A 161 8.17 33.28 -11.90
CA SER A 161 8.71 34.35 -12.75
C SER A 161 10.09 33.96 -13.28
N PRO A 162 10.34 34.07 -14.60
CA PRO A 162 11.59 33.66 -15.21
C PRO A 162 12.71 34.64 -14.86
N LYS A 163 13.96 34.17 -14.94
CA LYS A 163 15.14 35.01 -14.70
C LYS A 163 15.28 36.04 -15.83
N ALA A 164 15.64 37.27 -15.46
CA ALA A 164 15.90 38.32 -16.42
C ALA A 164 17.17 38.03 -17.24
N PHE A 165 17.27 38.65 -18.43
CA PHE A 165 18.49 38.59 -19.20
C PHE A 165 19.67 39.20 -18.43
N PRO A 166 20.83 38.52 -18.35
CA PRO A 166 21.96 38.99 -17.55
C PRO A 166 22.73 40.15 -18.21
N VAL A 167 22.56 40.35 -19.52
CA VAL A 167 23.26 41.38 -20.30
C VAL A 167 22.35 42.00 -21.37
N PRO A 168 22.57 43.28 -21.73
CA PRO A 168 21.89 43.92 -22.85
C PRO A 168 22.27 43.25 -24.18
N ALA A 169 21.50 43.51 -25.24
CA ALA A 169 21.84 43.02 -26.57
C ALA A 169 23.18 43.61 -27.06
N ALA A 170 23.82 42.92 -28.00
CA ALA A 170 25.04 43.43 -28.62
C ALA A 170 24.78 44.78 -29.31
N GLN A 171 25.81 45.62 -29.44
CA GLN A 171 25.68 46.97 -30.02
C GLN A 171 24.85 46.97 -31.32
N PHE A 172 23.91 47.91 -31.43
CA PHE A 172 22.95 48.04 -32.54
C PHE A 172 21.96 46.88 -32.75
N LYS A 173 22.01 45.81 -31.95
CA LYS A 173 21.06 44.70 -32.02
C LYS A 173 19.84 44.96 -31.15
N ASN A 174 18.69 44.48 -31.60
CA ASN A 174 17.46 44.51 -30.83
C ASN A 174 17.58 43.57 -29.62
N GLY A 175 16.96 43.97 -28.52
CA GLY A 175 16.73 43.10 -27.38
C GLY A 175 15.82 41.94 -27.74
N LEU A 176 16.12 40.76 -27.19
CA LEU A 176 15.24 39.61 -27.24
C LEU A 176 14.00 39.81 -26.35
N LYS A 177 12.90 39.19 -26.75
CA LYS A 177 11.66 39.15 -25.96
C LYS A 177 11.88 38.40 -24.65
N GLY A 178 11.28 38.89 -23.56
CA GLY A 178 11.26 38.27 -22.26
C GLY A 178 10.54 36.92 -22.28
N LEU A 179 10.93 36.01 -21.39
CA LEU A 179 10.31 34.70 -21.30
C LEU A 179 8.93 34.78 -20.65
N ASN A 180 8.03 33.90 -21.06
CA ASN A 180 6.73 33.76 -20.40
C ASN A 180 6.91 33.18 -18.98
N ALA A 181 6.01 33.54 -18.07
CA ALA A 181 5.93 32.91 -16.76
C ALA A 181 5.48 31.44 -16.87
N GLY A 182 5.84 30.63 -15.88
CA GLY A 182 5.32 29.27 -15.76
C GLY A 182 3.86 29.24 -15.31
N ASN A 183 3.11 28.22 -15.74
CA ASN A 183 1.67 28.11 -15.46
C ASN A 183 1.38 27.56 -14.07
N PHE A 184 0.19 27.88 -13.55
CA PHE A 184 -0.30 27.31 -12.29
C PHE A 184 -1.57 26.49 -12.53
N GLU A 185 -1.60 25.27 -11.99
CA GLU A 185 -2.81 24.46 -11.83
C GLU A 185 -3.00 24.11 -10.34
N ILE A 186 -3.92 24.79 -9.66
CA ILE A 186 -4.10 24.67 -8.21
C ILE A 186 -5.47 24.07 -7.89
N TYR A 187 -5.46 22.82 -7.45
CA TYR A 187 -6.64 22.07 -7.04
C TYR A 187 -6.61 21.86 -5.54
N VAL A 188 -7.16 22.83 -4.80
CA VAL A 188 -7.19 22.77 -3.35
C VAL A 188 -8.59 22.95 -2.76
N GLU A 189 -8.87 22.24 -1.67
CA GLU A 189 -10.11 22.43 -0.91
C GLU A 189 -9.99 23.67 0.00
N ASN A 190 -8.84 23.84 0.67
CA ASN A 190 -8.59 24.97 1.56
C ASN A 190 -7.17 25.55 1.39
N ILE A 191 -7.07 26.89 1.36
CA ILE A 191 -5.81 27.62 1.57
C ILE A 191 -5.83 28.26 2.95
N LEU A 192 -4.79 28.00 3.75
CA LEU A 192 -4.72 28.38 5.15
C LEU A 192 -3.39 29.10 5.48
N PRO A 193 -3.39 30.10 6.38
CA PRO A 193 -4.55 30.86 6.80
C PRO A 193 -5.18 31.58 5.59
N ALA A 194 -6.49 31.85 5.63
CA ALA A 194 -7.23 32.54 4.57
C ALA A 194 -6.92 34.06 4.54
N ILE A 195 -5.63 34.41 4.40
CA ILE A 195 -5.14 35.78 4.31
C ILE A 195 -5.09 36.16 2.83
N ARG A 196 -5.85 37.21 2.46
CA ARG A 196 -5.92 37.76 1.10
C ARG A 196 -4.64 38.50 0.72
N GLN A 197 -3.60 37.74 0.38
CA GLN A 197 -2.37 38.27 -0.17
C GLN A 197 -1.82 37.33 -1.26
N PRO A 198 -1.16 37.87 -2.31
CA PRO A 198 -0.58 37.04 -3.36
C PRO A 198 0.42 36.01 -2.81
N ARG A 199 0.08 34.72 -2.99
CA ARG A 199 0.88 33.55 -2.64
C ARG A 199 1.50 32.89 -3.88
N PHE A 200 0.83 33.01 -5.02
CA PHE A 200 1.28 32.49 -6.31
C PHE A 200 1.67 33.67 -7.20
N ILE A 201 2.94 33.75 -7.57
CA ILE A 201 3.51 34.82 -8.38
C ILE A 201 3.94 34.22 -9.71
N SER A 202 3.50 34.82 -10.82
CA SER A 202 3.82 34.35 -12.16
C SER A 202 3.92 35.50 -13.15
N HIS A 203 4.91 36.37 -12.92
CA HIS A 203 5.13 37.54 -13.76
C HIS A 203 5.95 37.15 -14.99
N GLY A 204 5.59 37.67 -16.16
CA GLY A 204 6.40 37.51 -17.36
C GLY A 204 7.78 38.14 -17.17
N GLY A 205 8.80 37.53 -17.78
CA GLY A 205 10.17 38.05 -17.74
C GLY A 205 10.30 39.40 -18.43
N ALA A 206 11.17 40.26 -17.92
CA ALA A 206 11.49 41.51 -18.61
C ALA A 206 12.11 41.24 -19.99
N GLY A 207 11.77 42.08 -20.97
CA GLY A 207 12.45 42.08 -22.26
C GLY A 207 13.92 42.45 -22.10
N GLN A 208 14.78 41.91 -22.96
CA GLN A 208 16.19 42.27 -22.96
C GLN A 208 16.35 43.74 -23.34
N ASP A 209 17.25 44.44 -22.64
CA ASP A 209 17.65 45.79 -22.99
C ASP A 209 18.21 45.86 -24.43
N ALA A 210 17.93 46.98 -25.09
CA ALA A 210 18.44 47.25 -26.42
C ALA A 210 19.97 47.29 -26.45
N GLY A 211 20.55 46.91 -27.59
CA GLY A 211 21.96 47.12 -27.83
C GLY A 211 22.31 48.60 -27.86
N ALA A 212 23.42 48.97 -27.24
CA ALA A 212 23.87 50.35 -27.18
C ALA A 212 23.99 50.98 -28.58
N GLY A 213 23.75 52.29 -28.67
CA GLY A 213 24.02 53.09 -29.86
C GLY A 213 25.50 53.49 -29.97
N GLN A 214 25.78 54.48 -30.81
CA GLN A 214 27.11 55.05 -30.94
C GLN A 214 27.01 56.58 -31.08
N LEU A 215 27.84 57.30 -30.32
CA LEU A 215 27.96 58.75 -30.48
C LEU A 215 28.51 59.09 -31.87
N GLY A 216 28.05 60.21 -32.42
CA GLY A 216 28.55 60.70 -33.69
C GLY A 216 30.03 61.04 -33.62
N ILE A 217 30.77 60.71 -34.67
CA ILE A 217 32.21 61.04 -34.75
C ILE A 217 32.32 62.57 -34.95
N PRO A 218 33.09 63.29 -34.11
CA PRO A 218 33.36 64.70 -34.31
C PRO A 218 33.91 65.01 -35.72
N GLY A 219 33.49 66.14 -36.27
CA GLY A 219 34.07 66.68 -37.49
C GLY A 219 35.55 67.03 -37.28
N THR A 220 36.33 66.94 -38.34
CA THR A 220 37.75 67.31 -38.33
C THR A 220 37.90 68.82 -38.32
N ASP A 221 38.63 69.35 -37.33
CA ASP A 221 39.00 70.76 -37.27
C ASP A 221 39.95 71.12 -38.43
N ALA A 222 39.82 72.32 -39.00
CA ALA A 222 40.74 72.82 -40.01
C ALA A 222 41.96 73.49 -39.37
N SER A 223 43.15 73.27 -39.95
CA SER A 223 44.34 74.02 -39.58
C SER A 223 44.23 75.44 -40.12
N VAL A 224 44.02 76.43 -39.25
CA VAL A 224 43.75 77.82 -39.63
C VAL A 224 45.02 78.67 -39.69
N THR A 225 45.11 79.51 -40.73
CA THR A 225 46.16 80.55 -40.82
C THR A 225 45.73 81.82 -40.08
N SER A 226 44.46 82.22 -40.22
CA SER A 226 43.83 83.33 -39.49
C SER A 226 42.30 83.20 -39.58
N THR A 227 41.58 82.95 -38.49
CA THR A 227 40.13 82.68 -38.51
C THR A 227 39.32 83.85 -39.14
N PRO A 228 38.45 83.64 -40.16
CA PRO A 228 37.98 82.38 -40.75
C PRO A 228 38.69 81.95 -42.05
N MET A 229 39.87 82.48 -42.36
CA MET A 229 40.71 82.06 -43.49
C MET A 229 41.57 80.84 -43.13
N ILE A 230 41.34 79.72 -43.84
CA ILE A 230 42.10 78.48 -43.62
C ILE A 230 43.41 78.43 -44.41
N CYS A 231 43.44 78.88 -45.66
CA CYS A 231 44.64 78.98 -46.48
C CYS A 231 44.47 79.99 -47.62
N GLN A 232 45.56 80.28 -48.34
CA GLN A 232 45.57 81.16 -49.51
C GLN A 232 46.05 80.42 -50.76
N LYS A 233 45.26 80.49 -51.84
CA LYS A 233 45.61 80.04 -53.19
C LYS A 233 46.00 81.25 -54.03
N ALA A 234 47.17 81.25 -54.65
CA ALA A 234 47.61 82.33 -55.55
C ALA A 234 47.69 81.83 -56.99
N TYR A 235 47.10 82.60 -57.92
CA TYR A 235 47.25 82.39 -59.35
C TYR A 235 48.25 83.41 -59.88
N GLN A 236 49.33 82.92 -60.48
CA GLN A 236 50.30 83.77 -61.15
C GLN A 236 49.93 83.86 -62.63
N GLU A 237 49.72 85.09 -63.12
CA GLU A 237 49.42 85.37 -64.54
C GLU A 237 50.69 85.78 -65.27
N HIS A 238 50.87 85.25 -66.49
CA HIS A 238 51.94 85.66 -67.39
C HIS A 238 51.39 86.68 -68.40
N CYS A 239 51.94 87.91 -68.41
CA CYS A 239 51.45 89.01 -69.25
C CYS A 239 52.54 89.57 -70.16
N GLU A 240 52.22 89.74 -71.43
CA GLU A 240 53.09 90.38 -72.43
C GLU A 240 52.44 91.69 -72.94
N GLU A 241 53.25 92.75 -73.14
CA GLU A 241 52.79 94.01 -73.73
C GLU A 241 52.86 93.94 -75.26
N ILE A 242 51.76 94.27 -75.95
CA ILE A 242 51.73 94.32 -77.42
C ILE A 242 51.39 95.74 -77.89
N SER A 243 52.25 96.32 -78.74
CA SER A 243 52.04 97.63 -79.35
C SER A 243 50.99 97.57 -80.48
N ASN A 244 49.92 98.37 -80.39
CA ASN A 244 48.86 98.42 -81.40
C ASN A 244 49.19 99.48 -82.49
N PRO A 245 49.21 99.17 -83.81
CA PRO A 245 49.85 100.04 -84.81
C PRO A 245 49.02 101.19 -85.40
N ILE A 246 47.76 101.42 -85.01
CA ILE A 246 46.80 102.18 -85.86
C ILE A 246 46.32 103.55 -85.29
N ASP A 247 46.69 103.98 -84.08
CA ASP A 247 46.27 105.33 -83.62
C ASP A 247 47.33 106.05 -82.77
N HIS A 248 47.75 107.24 -83.22
CA HIS A 248 48.87 108.03 -82.67
C HIS A 248 48.49 108.89 -81.45
N ARG A 249 47.59 108.40 -80.57
CA ARG A 249 47.38 109.02 -79.26
C ARG A 249 47.23 107.94 -78.19
N HIS A 250 48.32 107.71 -77.46
CA HIS A 250 48.46 106.98 -76.20
C HIS A 250 47.36 105.94 -75.85
N SER A 251 47.51 104.69 -76.31
CA SER A 251 47.01 103.53 -75.57
C SER A 251 47.89 102.30 -75.82
N LYS A 252 48.57 101.79 -74.78
CA LYS A 252 49.21 100.46 -74.79
C LYS A 252 48.15 99.42 -74.44
N ARG A 253 48.14 98.26 -75.11
CA ARG A 253 47.22 97.15 -74.79
C ARG A 253 48.03 95.94 -74.30
N ARG A 254 47.73 95.48 -73.07
CA ARG A 254 48.38 94.34 -72.41
C ARG A 254 47.57 93.07 -72.72
N ILE A 255 48.23 91.95 -73.07
CA ILE A 255 47.56 90.65 -73.28
C ILE A 255 48.21 89.62 -72.34
N CYS A 256 47.40 88.90 -71.57
CA CYS A 256 47.85 87.90 -70.59
C CYS A 256 47.35 86.50 -70.95
N PHE A 257 48.18 85.46 -70.78
CA PHE A 257 47.86 84.06 -71.05
C PHE A 257 48.34 83.12 -69.92
N ASP A 258 47.57 82.04 -69.70
CA ASP A 258 47.72 80.94 -68.72
C ASP A 258 47.92 81.27 -67.22
N ARG A 259 47.29 80.44 -66.38
CA ARG A 259 47.23 80.57 -64.91
C ARG A 259 47.78 79.31 -64.25
N GLU A 260 48.94 79.39 -63.63
CA GLU A 260 49.47 78.30 -62.80
C GLU A 260 49.05 78.51 -61.33
N LEU A 261 48.51 77.47 -60.70
CA LEU A 261 48.11 77.50 -59.29
C LEU A 261 49.34 77.24 -58.43
N VAL A 262 49.79 78.25 -57.67
CA VAL A 262 50.85 78.09 -56.67
C VAL A 262 50.21 78.08 -55.29
N LEU A 263 50.29 76.94 -54.59
CA LEU A 263 49.92 76.85 -53.18
C LEU A 263 51.02 77.49 -52.33
N VAL A 264 50.65 78.41 -51.43
CA VAL A 264 51.59 78.99 -50.47
C VAL A 264 52.06 77.87 -49.52
N PRO A 265 53.38 77.61 -49.35
CA PRO A 265 53.86 76.48 -48.55
C PRO A 265 53.46 76.62 -47.07
N GLY A 266 52.83 75.59 -46.50
CA GLY A 266 52.59 75.49 -45.06
C GLY A 266 51.24 74.91 -44.61
N ASN A 267 50.21 74.86 -45.47
CA ASN A 267 48.87 74.42 -45.06
C ASN A 267 48.19 73.51 -46.09
N ASN A 268 47.74 72.32 -45.66
CA ASN A 268 46.73 71.56 -46.41
C ASN A 268 45.43 72.35 -46.36
N CYS A 269 44.94 72.81 -47.51
CA CYS A 269 43.69 73.57 -47.66
C CYS A 269 42.44 72.71 -47.43
N THR A 270 42.39 71.97 -46.31
CA THR A 270 41.28 71.09 -45.97
C THR A 270 40.26 71.88 -45.16
N CYS A 271 39.05 72.00 -45.70
CA CYS A 271 37.93 72.62 -45.00
C CYS A 271 37.56 71.80 -43.74
N PRO A 272 37.05 72.46 -42.68
CA PRO A 272 36.51 71.76 -41.54
C PRO A 272 35.31 70.92 -41.99
N THR A 273 35.12 69.76 -41.38
CA THR A 273 34.00 68.86 -41.71
C THR A 273 32.92 68.92 -40.64
N SER A 274 31.67 68.66 -41.02
CA SER A 274 30.57 68.51 -40.05
C SER A 274 30.77 67.26 -39.21
N GLY A 275 30.20 67.27 -38.00
CA GLY A 275 30.13 66.06 -37.20
C GLY A 275 29.22 65.03 -37.84
N ASN A 276 29.55 63.75 -37.68
CA ASN A 276 28.68 62.67 -38.14
C ASN A 276 27.46 62.56 -37.21
N PRO A 277 26.29 62.13 -37.73
CA PRO A 277 25.14 61.82 -36.90
C PRO A 277 25.49 60.75 -35.87
N GLY A 278 24.79 60.77 -34.73
CA GLY A 278 24.76 59.61 -33.84
C GLY A 278 24.19 58.38 -34.58
N LYS A 279 24.44 57.18 -34.05
CA LYS A 279 23.78 55.96 -34.52
C LYS A 279 22.88 55.43 -33.41
N ALA A 280 21.59 55.27 -33.72
CA ALA A 280 20.61 54.69 -32.81
C ALA A 280 21.08 53.32 -32.29
N GLY A 281 20.74 53.00 -31.05
CA GLY A 281 20.81 51.63 -30.55
C GLY A 281 19.75 50.72 -31.17
N GLY A 282 19.69 49.48 -30.71
CA GLY A 282 18.64 48.56 -31.09
C GLY A 282 17.27 48.90 -30.52
N HIS A 283 16.26 48.14 -30.92
CA HIS A 283 14.93 48.17 -30.31
C HIS A 283 14.93 47.36 -29.01
N PRO A 284 14.35 47.84 -27.90
CA PRO A 284 14.20 47.03 -26.70
C PRO A 284 13.32 45.80 -26.94
N GLY A 285 13.59 44.72 -26.22
CA GLY A 285 12.76 43.52 -26.24
C GLY A 285 11.40 43.75 -25.57
N GLU A 286 10.37 43.08 -26.07
CA GLU A 286 9.07 43.02 -25.41
C GLU A 286 9.15 42.22 -24.11
N GLY A 287 8.30 42.54 -23.13
CA GLY A 287 8.13 41.69 -21.96
C GLY A 287 7.47 40.35 -22.32
N GLY A 288 7.75 39.33 -21.51
CA GLY A 288 7.10 38.03 -21.60
C GLY A 288 5.65 38.07 -21.15
N GLN A 289 4.87 37.07 -21.53
CA GLN A 289 3.46 36.97 -21.15
C GLN A 289 3.31 36.49 -19.70
N ALA A 290 2.21 36.92 -19.08
CA ALA A 290 1.73 36.41 -17.81
C ALA A 290 1.31 34.93 -17.94
N SER A 291 1.19 34.21 -16.82
CA SER A 291 0.83 32.78 -16.86
C SER A 291 -0.66 32.53 -17.12
N LYS A 292 -0.99 31.31 -17.55
CA LYS A 292 -2.33 30.75 -17.38
C LYS A 292 -2.47 30.20 -15.95
N ILE A 293 -3.62 30.43 -15.33
CA ILE A 293 -3.98 29.95 -14.00
C ILE A 293 -5.24 29.09 -14.13
N ILE A 294 -5.14 27.82 -13.75
CA ILE A 294 -6.28 26.92 -13.59
C ILE A 294 -6.46 26.68 -12.09
N SER A 295 -7.65 26.88 -11.55
CA SER A 295 -7.88 26.76 -10.11
C SER A 295 -9.22 26.14 -9.76
N SER A 296 -9.27 25.39 -8.66
CA SER A 296 -10.54 24.96 -8.04
C SER A 296 -11.14 25.96 -7.07
N LEU A 297 -10.42 27.06 -6.78
CA LEU A 297 -10.93 28.13 -5.94
C LEU A 297 -12.04 28.91 -6.67
N PRO A 298 -13.00 29.47 -5.93
CA PRO A 298 -13.93 30.45 -6.47
C PRO A 298 -13.18 31.58 -7.18
N PHE A 299 -13.69 32.06 -8.31
CA PHE A 299 -13.03 33.11 -9.11
C PHE A 299 -12.67 34.35 -8.27
N GLU A 300 -13.55 34.75 -7.35
CA GLU A 300 -13.36 35.88 -6.43
C GLU A 300 -12.16 35.72 -5.47
N ASP A 301 -11.74 34.49 -5.21
CA ASP A 301 -10.60 34.18 -4.35
C ASP A 301 -9.29 34.05 -5.15
N VAL A 302 -9.35 33.78 -6.46
CA VAL A 302 -8.16 33.69 -7.31
C VAL A 302 -7.40 35.01 -7.32
N ASP A 303 -8.09 36.13 -7.49
CA ASP A 303 -7.45 37.47 -7.48
C ASP A 303 -6.80 37.82 -6.13
N ASN A 304 -7.22 37.18 -5.03
CA ASN A 304 -6.65 37.40 -3.70
C ASN A 304 -5.34 36.64 -3.47
N TYR A 305 -5.15 35.50 -4.14
CA TYR A 305 -4.00 34.61 -3.94
C TYR A 305 -3.00 34.62 -5.08
N PHE A 306 -3.36 35.14 -6.26
CA PHE A 306 -2.50 35.13 -7.45
C PHE A 306 -2.07 36.54 -7.86
N SER A 307 -0.83 36.66 -8.35
CA SER A 307 -0.34 37.85 -9.04
C SER A 307 0.32 37.42 -10.34
N SER A 308 -0.37 37.68 -11.45
CA SER A 308 0.06 37.29 -12.81
C SER A 308 -0.08 38.48 -13.76
N VAL A 309 1.04 39.09 -14.11
CA VAL A 309 1.14 40.24 -15.01
C VAL A 309 2.26 40.02 -16.03
N SER A 310 2.12 40.59 -17.23
CA SER A 310 3.18 40.52 -18.24
C SER A 310 4.44 41.27 -17.80
N GLY A 311 5.59 40.85 -18.32
CA GLY A 311 6.87 41.48 -18.05
C GLY A 311 6.95 42.90 -18.61
N LEU A 312 7.88 43.68 -18.05
CA LEU A 312 8.21 45.00 -18.57
C LEU A 312 9.07 44.88 -19.84
N PRO A 313 8.96 45.84 -20.79
CA PRO A 313 9.89 45.92 -21.91
C PRO A 313 11.31 46.25 -21.42
N GLY A 314 12.31 45.88 -22.22
CA GLY A 314 13.70 46.25 -21.94
C GLY A 314 13.94 47.76 -22.00
N ALA A 315 15.07 48.20 -21.46
CA ALA A 315 15.49 49.59 -21.53
C ALA A 315 15.96 49.99 -22.95
N SER A 316 15.66 51.22 -23.34
CA SER A 316 16.20 51.83 -24.56
C SER A 316 17.61 52.37 -24.34
N ALA A 317 18.43 52.37 -25.41
CA ALA A 317 19.74 53.03 -25.41
C ALA A 317 19.64 54.57 -25.34
N GLY A 318 18.42 55.14 -25.33
CA GLY A 318 18.18 56.55 -25.12
C GLY A 318 18.59 57.43 -26.30
N VAL A 319 18.97 58.67 -26.00
CA VAL A 319 19.36 59.67 -27.00
C VAL A 319 20.88 59.66 -27.18
N LEU A 320 21.34 59.45 -28.41
CA LEU A 320 22.76 59.44 -28.75
C LEU A 320 23.12 60.77 -29.40
N LYS A 321 24.09 61.48 -28.81
CA LYS A 321 24.54 62.76 -29.32
C LYS A 321 25.28 62.62 -30.65
N GLY A 322 25.01 63.52 -31.59
CA GLY A 322 25.81 63.64 -32.81
C GLY A 322 27.21 64.19 -32.51
N GLY A 323 28.11 64.06 -33.48
CA GLY A 323 29.47 64.55 -33.36
C GLY A 323 29.50 66.08 -33.39
N ARG A 324 30.38 66.71 -32.62
CA ARG A 324 30.58 68.17 -32.73
C ARG A 324 31.05 68.56 -34.14
N ALA A 325 30.69 69.74 -34.61
CA ALA A 325 31.24 70.36 -35.81
C ALA A 325 32.77 70.51 -35.71
N GLY A 326 33.47 70.37 -36.83
CA GLY A 326 34.86 70.78 -36.95
C GLY A 326 34.99 72.30 -36.88
N LEU A 327 36.04 72.83 -36.27
CA LEU A 327 36.27 74.27 -36.10
C LEU A 327 37.26 74.83 -37.13
N PRO A 328 37.11 76.10 -37.55
CA PRO A 328 36.00 77.02 -37.27
C PRO A 328 34.75 76.70 -38.09
N ALA A 329 33.54 76.93 -37.55
CA ALA A 329 32.27 76.58 -38.18
C ALA A 329 32.08 77.16 -39.60
N GLY A 330 32.56 78.39 -39.81
CA GLY A 330 32.64 79.02 -41.13
C GLY A 330 34.10 79.26 -41.50
N ALA A 331 34.50 78.79 -42.69
CA ALA A 331 35.84 78.96 -43.21
C ALA A 331 35.82 79.39 -44.68
N PHE A 332 36.87 80.05 -45.15
CA PHE A 332 37.08 80.28 -46.57
C PHE A 332 38.55 80.18 -46.96
N ILE A 333 38.78 79.85 -48.22
CA ILE A 333 40.08 79.89 -48.88
C ILE A 333 40.17 81.21 -49.65
N GLN A 334 41.19 82.02 -49.36
CA GLN A 334 41.41 83.27 -50.07
C GLN A 334 42.07 82.98 -51.42
N ILE A 335 41.51 83.49 -52.51
CA ILE A 335 42.04 83.34 -53.85
C ILE A 335 42.58 84.69 -54.32
N ARG A 336 43.90 84.77 -54.51
CA ARG A 336 44.55 85.96 -55.07
C ARG A 336 44.81 85.75 -56.56
N ARG A 337 44.19 86.57 -57.42
CA ARG A 337 44.36 86.55 -58.88
C ARG A 337 44.98 87.87 -59.36
N GLY A 338 46.29 87.90 -59.63
CA GLY A 338 46.96 89.04 -60.31
C GLY A 338 46.73 90.44 -59.74
N HIS A 339 47.19 91.48 -60.45
CA HIS A 339 47.08 92.89 -60.04
C HIS A 339 45.81 93.59 -60.53
N GLU A 340 45.07 93.00 -61.48
CA GLU A 340 43.95 93.65 -62.17
C GLU A 340 42.59 92.93 -61.94
N HIS A 341 42.56 91.88 -61.11
CA HIS A 341 41.34 91.15 -60.77
C HIS A 341 41.02 91.19 -59.26
N PRO A 342 39.73 91.29 -58.88
CA PRO A 342 39.34 91.31 -57.48
C PRO A 342 39.70 90.00 -56.77
N GLU A 343 40.11 90.10 -55.50
CA GLU A 343 40.34 88.93 -54.65
C GLU A 343 39.07 88.08 -54.59
N GLY A 344 39.20 86.80 -54.91
CA GLY A 344 38.12 85.82 -54.80
C GLY A 344 38.14 85.15 -53.44
N ARG A 345 36.99 84.65 -52.99
CA ARG A 345 36.89 83.74 -51.84
C ARG A 345 36.19 82.47 -52.27
N GLU A 346 36.78 81.34 -51.95
CA GLU A 346 36.13 80.04 -52.03
C GLU A 346 35.69 79.68 -50.62
N ASN A 347 34.40 79.84 -50.34
CA ASN A 347 33.86 79.51 -49.03
C ASN A 347 33.88 77.99 -48.84
N CYS A 348 34.37 77.53 -47.69
CA CYS A 348 34.15 76.17 -47.27
C CYS A 348 32.66 75.98 -46.95
N PRO A 349 32.14 74.75 -47.09
CA PRO A 349 30.89 74.37 -46.47
C PRO A 349 30.94 74.69 -44.96
N THR A 350 29.85 75.24 -44.42
CA THR A 350 29.72 75.45 -42.97
C THR A 350 29.71 74.09 -42.29
N SER A 351 30.60 73.88 -41.32
CA SER A 351 30.56 72.67 -40.51
C SER A 351 29.48 72.80 -39.44
N GLU A 352 28.65 71.77 -39.33
CA GLU A 352 27.54 71.69 -38.41
C GLU A 352 27.72 70.51 -37.44
N ASP A 353 27.08 70.59 -36.28
CA ASP A 353 26.99 69.44 -35.39
C ASP A 353 26.20 68.33 -36.09
N GLY A 354 26.65 67.09 -35.94
CA GLY A 354 25.88 65.94 -36.36
C GLY A 354 24.55 65.90 -35.60
N PRO A 355 23.44 65.49 -36.25
CA PRO A 355 22.16 65.41 -35.55
C PRO A 355 22.18 64.31 -34.48
N ASP A 356 21.52 64.60 -33.35
CA ASP A 356 21.21 63.62 -32.32
C ASP A 356 20.24 62.57 -32.87
N VAL A 357 20.38 61.33 -32.40
CA VAL A 357 19.52 60.22 -32.82
C VAL A 357 18.85 59.57 -31.61
N PHE A 358 17.54 59.40 -31.70
CA PHE A 358 16.72 58.71 -30.69
C PHE A 358 16.70 57.22 -30.97
N SER A 359 17.05 56.42 -29.97
CA SER A 359 16.86 54.97 -30.05
C SER A 359 15.39 54.62 -29.87
N PRO A 360 14.89 53.53 -30.49
CA PRO A 360 13.51 53.10 -30.33
C PRO A 360 13.14 52.89 -28.85
N ILE A 361 11.89 53.19 -28.50
CA ILE A 361 11.33 53.01 -27.16
C ILE A 361 10.10 52.11 -27.31
N LEU A 362 9.96 51.14 -26.42
CA LEU A 362 8.78 50.29 -26.34
C LEU A 362 7.95 50.68 -25.12
N VAL A 363 6.66 50.96 -25.32
CA VAL A 363 5.72 51.24 -24.23
C VAL A 363 5.07 49.92 -23.80
N ALA A 364 5.07 49.64 -22.49
CA ALA A 364 4.52 48.40 -21.95
C ALA A 364 3.00 48.32 -22.17
N ALA A 365 2.53 47.20 -22.70
CA ALA A 365 1.13 46.79 -22.56
C ALA A 365 1.08 45.75 -21.43
N THR A 366 0.50 46.10 -20.28
CA THR A 366 0.31 45.16 -19.17
C THR A 366 -0.91 44.30 -19.45
N THR A 367 -0.71 43.00 -19.67
CA THR A 367 -1.82 42.03 -19.78
C THR A 367 -1.83 41.14 -18.53
N GLN A 368 -3.02 40.95 -17.95
CA GLN A 368 -3.21 39.95 -16.89
C GLN A 368 -3.22 38.53 -17.47
N GLY A 369 -2.86 37.56 -16.64
CA GLY A 369 -2.95 36.13 -16.98
C GLY A 369 -4.38 35.66 -17.21
N GLU A 370 -4.55 34.58 -17.97
CA GLU A 370 -5.84 33.93 -18.18
C GLU A 370 -6.19 33.07 -16.96
N ILE A 371 -7.41 33.20 -16.43
CA ILE A 371 -7.91 32.43 -15.28
C ILE A 371 -9.05 31.51 -15.73
N GLU A 372 -8.90 30.20 -15.46
CA GLU A 372 -9.90 29.16 -15.68
C GLU A 372 -10.26 28.49 -14.35
N SER A 373 -11.56 28.35 -14.06
CA SER A 373 -12.03 27.64 -12.87
C SER A 373 -12.44 26.20 -13.23
N ARG A 374 -12.00 25.21 -12.43
CA ARG A 374 -12.33 23.78 -12.62
C ARG A 374 -12.78 23.12 -11.34
N ASN A 375 -13.53 22.03 -11.46
CA ASN A 375 -13.99 21.29 -10.28
C ASN A 375 -12.82 20.58 -9.58
N TYR A 376 -12.71 20.76 -8.26
CA TYR A 376 -11.73 20.11 -7.40
C TYR A 376 -11.72 18.57 -7.54
N LEU A 377 -12.91 17.95 -7.64
CA LEU A 377 -13.02 16.48 -7.67
C LEU A 377 -12.46 15.85 -8.94
N GLU A 378 -12.44 16.57 -10.06
CA GLU A 378 -11.91 16.08 -11.34
C GLU A 378 -10.37 15.98 -11.34
N ALA A 379 -9.71 16.64 -10.40
CA ALA A 379 -8.25 16.74 -10.35
C ALA A 379 -7.60 16.07 -9.13
N MET A 380 -8.40 15.55 -8.19
CA MET A 380 -7.89 14.87 -7.00
C MET A 380 -7.18 13.56 -7.35
N SER A 381 -5.96 13.41 -6.83
CA SER A 381 -5.13 12.22 -7.05
C SER A 381 -5.74 11.02 -6.31
N GLN A 382 -6.45 10.14 -7.05
CA GLN A 382 -7.00 8.90 -6.48
C GLN A 382 -5.90 8.00 -5.90
N SER A 383 -4.69 8.06 -6.47
CA SER A 383 -3.51 7.31 -5.99
C SER A 383 -3.06 7.71 -4.58
N LEU A 384 -3.28 8.96 -4.15
CA LEU A 384 -2.95 9.41 -2.80
C LEU A 384 -3.77 8.64 -1.75
N TYR A 385 -5.08 8.54 -1.98
CA TYR A 385 -6.02 7.87 -1.08
C TYR A 385 -5.88 6.35 -1.12
N SER A 386 -5.68 5.77 -2.31
CA SER A 386 -5.55 4.32 -2.46
C SER A 386 -4.26 3.76 -1.86
N THR A 387 -3.19 4.54 -1.85
CA THR A 387 -1.85 4.05 -1.48
C THR A 387 -1.43 4.53 -0.10
N PHE A 388 -1.30 5.85 0.10
CA PHE A 388 -0.70 6.38 1.33
C PHE A 388 -1.67 6.45 2.49
N LYS A 389 -2.92 6.85 2.23
CA LYS A 389 -3.93 6.94 3.29
C LYS A 389 -4.31 5.57 3.82
N LEU A 390 -4.49 4.59 2.92
CA LEU A 390 -4.70 3.19 3.31
C LEU A 390 -3.52 2.65 4.13
N LYS A 391 -2.29 2.89 3.68
CA LYS A 391 -1.09 2.48 4.41
C LYS A 391 -1.03 3.10 5.82
N PHE A 392 -1.33 4.39 5.95
CA PHE A 392 -1.36 5.07 7.25
C PHE A 392 -2.46 4.52 8.16
N ALA A 393 -3.65 4.25 7.62
CA ALA A 393 -4.75 3.62 8.36
C ALA A 393 -4.38 2.19 8.84
N ASN A 394 -3.73 1.41 7.98
CA ASN A 394 -3.21 0.08 8.33
C ASN A 394 -2.19 0.14 9.45
N GLU A 395 -1.29 1.14 9.44
CA GLU A 395 -0.31 1.32 10.51
C GLU A 395 -0.95 1.73 11.83
N LEU A 396 -1.92 2.66 11.80
CA LEU A 396 -2.68 3.00 12.99
C LEU A 396 -3.37 1.79 13.59
N PHE A 397 -4.04 0.97 12.76
CA PHE A 397 -4.76 -0.21 13.24
C PHE A 397 -3.80 -1.28 13.79
N SER A 398 -2.72 -1.59 13.08
CA SER A 398 -1.74 -2.58 13.51
C SER A 398 -1.03 -2.19 14.82
N GLN A 399 -0.88 -0.89 15.10
CA GLN A 399 -0.33 -0.37 16.35
C GLN A 399 -1.38 -0.15 17.47
N GLY A 400 -2.64 -0.55 17.27
CA GLY A 400 -3.69 -0.44 18.29
C GLY A 400 -4.34 0.96 18.43
N HIS A 401 -4.12 1.87 17.48
CA HIS A 401 -4.78 3.18 17.41
C HIS A 401 -6.14 3.08 16.68
N THR A 402 -7.00 2.19 17.16
CA THR A 402 -8.25 1.75 16.48
C THR A 402 -9.20 2.89 16.12
N GLY A 403 -9.44 3.84 17.02
CA GLY A 403 -10.35 4.97 16.76
C GLY A 403 -9.82 5.96 15.70
N GLU A 404 -8.50 6.12 15.58
CA GLU A 404 -7.91 6.92 14.50
C GLU A 404 -7.94 6.14 13.18
N ALA A 405 -7.63 4.84 13.22
CA ALA A 405 -7.69 3.98 12.04
C ALA A 405 -9.10 3.94 11.43
N GLU A 406 -10.14 3.79 12.28
CA GLU A 406 -11.55 3.83 11.88
C GLU A 406 -11.84 5.11 11.07
N LYS A 407 -11.43 6.27 11.60
CA LYS A 407 -11.60 7.55 10.93
C LYS A 407 -10.91 7.58 9.56
N GLU A 408 -9.65 7.14 9.47
CA GLU A 408 -8.93 7.14 8.19
C GLU A 408 -9.55 6.18 7.16
N TYR A 409 -9.99 4.99 7.57
CA TYR A 409 -10.70 4.06 6.69
C TYR A 409 -12.04 4.62 6.21
N SER A 410 -12.82 5.24 7.09
CA SER A 410 -14.06 5.92 6.72
C SER A 410 -13.80 7.04 5.70
N GLU A 411 -12.75 7.83 5.88
CA GLU A 411 -12.40 8.89 4.92
C GLU A 411 -12.02 8.33 3.53
N ILE A 412 -11.41 7.14 3.45
CA ILE A 412 -11.13 6.46 2.16
C ILE A 412 -12.44 6.06 1.49
N VAL A 413 -13.37 5.45 2.23
CA VAL A 413 -14.68 5.02 1.73
C VAL A 413 -15.50 6.24 1.27
N ASP A 414 -15.59 7.28 2.09
CA ASP A 414 -16.31 8.52 1.78
C ASP A 414 -15.71 9.23 0.55
N PHE A 415 -14.38 9.25 0.41
CA PHE A 415 -13.73 9.77 -0.79
C PHE A 415 -14.07 8.94 -2.03
N SER A 416 -14.01 7.61 -1.93
CA SER A 416 -14.35 6.72 -3.04
C SER A 416 -15.80 6.91 -3.51
N GLN A 417 -16.75 7.09 -2.59
CA GLN A 417 -18.16 7.32 -2.91
C GLN A 417 -18.45 8.58 -3.74
N LYS A 418 -17.50 9.52 -3.83
CA LYS A 418 -17.63 10.72 -4.68
C LYS A 418 -17.48 10.42 -6.18
N PHE A 419 -17.02 9.22 -6.55
CA PHE A 419 -16.79 8.80 -7.94
C PHE A 419 -17.79 7.72 -8.36
N SER A 420 -18.29 7.79 -9.60
CA SER A 420 -19.06 6.69 -10.20
C SER A 420 -18.15 5.47 -10.45
N PRO A 421 -18.70 4.23 -10.57
CA PRO A 421 -17.89 3.03 -10.81
C PRO A 421 -16.98 3.12 -12.04
N GLN A 422 -17.40 3.84 -13.10
CA GLN A 422 -16.60 4.05 -14.32
C GLN A 422 -15.49 5.09 -14.16
N GLN A 423 -15.58 5.96 -13.14
CA GLN A 423 -14.58 7.00 -12.85
C GLN A 423 -13.57 6.58 -11.78
N LYS A 424 -13.85 5.49 -11.04
CA LYS A 424 -12.93 4.93 -10.04
C LYS A 424 -11.80 4.19 -10.74
N SER A 425 -10.56 4.50 -10.35
CA SER A 425 -9.41 3.68 -10.66
C SER A 425 -9.49 2.34 -9.93
N ASP A 426 -8.90 1.30 -10.53
CA ASP A 426 -8.83 -0.04 -9.93
C ASP A 426 -8.19 -0.01 -8.54
N LEU A 427 -7.15 0.82 -8.36
CA LEU A 427 -6.46 1.00 -7.08
C LEU A 427 -7.38 1.61 -6.02
N LEU A 428 -8.20 2.60 -6.37
CA LEU A 428 -9.14 3.20 -5.43
C LEU A 428 -10.26 2.23 -5.05
N ALA A 429 -10.75 1.43 -6.00
CA ALA A 429 -11.75 0.39 -5.72
C ALA A 429 -11.20 -0.71 -4.79
N GLN A 430 -9.95 -1.14 -4.99
CA GLN A 430 -9.28 -2.09 -4.10
C GLN A 430 -9.09 -1.51 -2.70
N ALA A 431 -8.65 -0.25 -2.60
CA ALA A 431 -8.47 0.41 -1.32
C ALA A 431 -9.78 0.57 -0.54
N GLU A 432 -10.89 0.87 -1.23
CA GLU A 432 -12.24 0.90 -0.64
C GLU A 432 -12.64 -0.47 -0.08
N MET A 433 -12.43 -1.55 -0.84
CA MET A 433 -12.74 -2.92 -0.38
C MET A 433 -11.94 -3.31 0.86
N LEU A 434 -10.64 -3.01 0.87
CA LEU A 434 -9.78 -3.26 2.03
C LEU A 434 -10.19 -2.40 3.23
N ALA A 435 -10.48 -1.12 3.03
CA ALA A 435 -10.97 -0.24 4.09
C ALA A 435 -12.28 -0.75 4.71
N LEU A 436 -13.25 -1.19 3.88
CA LEU A 436 -14.50 -1.79 4.35
C LEU A 436 -14.26 -3.08 5.16
N GLN A 437 -13.34 -3.94 4.71
CA GLN A 437 -12.95 -5.13 5.47
C GLN A 437 -12.36 -4.75 6.83
N LYS A 438 -11.49 -3.74 6.89
CA LYS A 438 -10.85 -3.31 8.14
C LYS A 438 -11.84 -2.61 9.08
N LEU A 439 -12.80 -1.84 8.56
CA LEU A 439 -13.93 -1.31 9.33
C LEU A 439 -14.78 -2.43 9.93
N TYR A 440 -15.06 -3.48 9.17
CA TYR A 440 -15.76 -4.65 9.67
C TYR A 440 -15.00 -5.36 10.80
N ASN A 441 -13.68 -5.49 10.67
CA ASN A 441 -12.85 -6.02 11.76
C ASN A 441 -12.97 -5.15 13.04
N LEU A 442 -12.90 -3.83 12.89
CA LEU A 442 -13.05 -2.88 14.02
C LEU A 442 -14.43 -3.01 14.69
N GLU A 443 -15.51 -3.09 13.90
CA GLU A 443 -16.88 -3.28 14.39
C GLU A 443 -17.02 -4.57 15.20
N LEU A 444 -16.40 -5.66 14.72
CA LEU A 444 -16.37 -6.95 15.39
C LEU A 444 -15.35 -7.06 16.53
N ARG A 445 -14.61 -5.98 16.84
CA ARG A 445 -13.50 -5.97 17.82
C ARG A 445 -12.42 -7.01 17.52
N LEU A 446 -12.19 -7.29 16.24
CA LEU A 446 -11.07 -8.07 15.77
C LEU A 446 -9.84 -7.17 15.65
N ASP A 447 -8.66 -7.77 15.81
CA ASP A 447 -7.40 -7.06 15.57
C ASP A 447 -7.15 -6.81 14.07
N TYR A 448 -6.02 -6.17 13.76
CA TYR A 448 -5.61 -5.86 12.39
C TYR A 448 -5.56 -7.09 11.48
N TYR A 449 -5.18 -8.25 12.02
CA TYR A 449 -5.07 -9.51 11.29
C TYR A 449 -6.38 -10.31 11.29
N GLY A 450 -7.43 -9.80 11.92
CA GLY A 450 -8.77 -10.41 11.94
C GLY A 450 -8.97 -11.42 13.07
N HIS A 451 -8.13 -11.42 14.10
CA HIS A 451 -8.29 -12.32 15.24
C HIS A 451 -9.03 -11.66 16.41
N PRO A 452 -9.86 -12.40 17.15
CA PRO A 452 -10.47 -11.89 18.37
C PRO A 452 -9.44 -11.73 19.51
N PRO A 453 -9.77 -10.96 20.57
CA PRO A 453 -8.88 -10.76 21.72
C PRO A 453 -8.41 -12.05 22.42
N SER A 454 -9.28 -13.05 22.44
CA SER A 454 -9.09 -14.40 22.99
C SER A 454 -8.17 -15.29 22.14
N TRP A 455 -7.84 -14.87 20.91
CA TRP A 455 -7.01 -15.67 20.01
C TRP A 455 -5.57 -15.79 20.50
N MET A 456 -5.03 -17.00 20.33
CA MET A 456 -3.63 -17.35 20.54
C MET A 456 -3.06 -18.03 19.28
N PRO A 457 -1.75 -17.87 19.02
CA PRO A 457 -1.10 -18.57 17.91
C PRO A 457 -1.06 -20.08 18.14
N GLY A 458 -0.96 -20.85 17.05
CA GLY A 458 -0.80 -22.30 17.15
C GLY A 458 0.61 -22.75 17.52
N LEU A 459 1.62 -21.93 17.23
CA LEU A 459 3.04 -22.23 17.46
C LEU A 459 3.50 -21.61 18.78
N ASP A 460 4.35 -22.34 19.49
CA ASP A 460 4.91 -21.85 20.75
C ASP A 460 5.87 -20.66 20.53
N LEU A 461 6.23 -20.00 21.63
CA LEU A 461 7.12 -18.84 21.58
C LEU A 461 8.48 -19.15 20.92
N ASN A 462 9.05 -20.32 21.19
CA ASN A 462 10.36 -20.69 20.64
C ASN A 462 10.32 -20.86 19.12
N THR A 463 9.27 -21.49 18.62
CA THR A 463 9.03 -21.72 17.20
C THR A 463 8.72 -20.39 16.52
N SER A 464 7.77 -19.61 17.03
CA SER A 464 7.45 -18.29 16.46
C SER A 464 8.65 -17.34 16.46
N ARG A 465 9.49 -17.35 17.50
CA ARG A 465 10.75 -16.60 17.54
C ARG A 465 11.68 -17.00 16.41
N ALA A 466 11.85 -18.30 16.20
CA ALA A 466 12.79 -18.79 15.21
C ALA A 466 12.29 -18.54 13.78
N LEU A 467 10.97 -18.60 13.54
CA LEU A 467 10.38 -18.13 12.29
C LEU A 467 10.64 -16.65 12.06
N TYR A 468 10.42 -15.80 13.07
CA TYR A 468 10.73 -14.38 12.96
C TYR A 468 12.22 -14.13 12.62
N LEU A 469 13.14 -14.86 13.27
CA LEU A 469 14.57 -14.75 13.01
C LEU A 469 14.97 -15.18 11.59
N ASN A 470 14.37 -16.24 11.05
CA ASN A 470 14.64 -16.68 9.67
C ASN A 470 14.14 -15.64 8.67
N GLN A 471 12.95 -15.10 8.88
CA GLN A 471 12.35 -14.12 7.97
C GLN A 471 13.08 -12.76 8.00
N ILE A 472 13.70 -12.39 9.13
CA ILE A 472 14.63 -11.26 9.16
C ILE A 472 15.75 -11.44 8.14
N ASP A 473 16.30 -12.65 8.02
CA ASP A 473 17.40 -12.91 7.09
C ASP A 473 16.96 -12.86 5.63
N ASP A 474 15.75 -13.33 5.33
CA ASP A 474 15.19 -13.32 3.97
C ASP A 474 14.86 -11.90 3.47
N TYR A 475 14.29 -11.06 4.34
CA TYR A 475 13.76 -9.76 3.93
C TYR A 475 14.70 -8.57 4.16
N LEU A 476 15.67 -8.66 5.07
CA LEU A 476 16.50 -7.50 5.43
C LEU A 476 17.44 -7.06 4.30
N GLU A 477 18.09 -8.00 3.62
CA GLU A 477 18.97 -7.71 2.48
C GLU A 477 18.19 -7.01 1.36
N MET A 478 16.95 -7.45 1.14
CA MET A 478 16.06 -6.92 0.15
C MET A 478 15.54 -5.52 0.48
N LEU A 479 15.14 -5.29 1.73
CA LEU A 479 14.77 -3.97 2.22
C LEU A 479 15.94 -2.99 2.07
N TYR A 480 17.15 -3.44 2.38
CA TYR A 480 18.36 -2.65 2.17
C TYR A 480 18.61 -2.30 0.71
N LEU A 481 18.52 -3.28 -0.20
CA LEU A 481 18.70 -3.04 -1.63
C LEU A 481 17.63 -2.11 -2.20
N SER A 482 16.36 -2.32 -1.84
CA SER A 482 15.26 -1.46 -2.31
C SER A 482 15.45 -0.02 -1.82
N SER A 483 15.70 0.17 -0.52
CA SER A 483 15.94 1.49 0.06
C SER A 483 17.18 2.16 -0.53
N TRP A 484 18.24 1.41 -0.79
CA TRP A 484 19.46 1.96 -1.39
C TRP A 484 19.27 2.32 -2.88
N LEU A 485 18.57 1.50 -3.65
CA LEU A 485 18.26 1.78 -5.06
C LEU A 485 17.39 3.03 -5.22
N GLN A 486 16.57 3.34 -4.22
CA GLN A 486 15.80 4.58 -4.15
C GLN A 486 16.65 5.79 -3.71
N ASN A 487 17.91 5.58 -3.25
CA ASN A 487 18.85 6.64 -2.92
C ASN A 487 19.64 7.10 -4.15
N ARG A 488 19.51 8.38 -4.50
CA ARG A 488 20.08 8.96 -5.74
C ARG A 488 21.50 9.50 -5.58
N ASP A 489 22.05 9.52 -4.36
CA ASP A 489 23.38 10.10 -4.09
C ASP A 489 24.56 9.18 -4.46
N ALA A 490 24.28 7.95 -4.91
CA ALA A 490 25.31 6.98 -5.30
C ALA A 490 25.86 7.21 -6.71
N SER A 491 27.15 6.91 -6.91
CA SER A 491 27.79 6.99 -8.24
C SER A 491 27.10 6.09 -9.27
N ILE A 492 27.13 6.46 -10.56
CA ILE A 492 26.50 5.71 -11.66
C ILE A 492 26.95 4.23 -11.67
N ASN A 493 28.25 3.97 -11.44
CA ASN A 493 28.78 2.61 -11.37
C ASN A 493 28.23 1.83 -10.16
N ALA A 494 28.12 2.48 -9.00
CA ALA A 494 27.52 1.86 -7.82
C ALA A 494 26.02 1.58 -8.05
N GLN A 495 25.30 2.47 -8.73
CA GLN A 495 23.89 2.25 -9.08
C GLN A 495 23.73 1.05 -10.00
N ARG A 496 24.55 0.92 -11.05
CA ARG A 496 24.47 -0.23 -11.97
C ARG A 496 24.75 -1.56 -11.27
N ILE A 497 25.84 -1.64 -10.48
CA ILE A 497 26.19 -2.84 -9.70
C ILE A 497 25.04 -3.23 -8.76
N SER A 498 24.40 -2.25 -8.13
CA SER A 498 23.31 -2.48 -7.18
C SER A 498 22.03 -2.94 -7.86
N ARG A 499 21.74 -2.45 -9.07
CA ARG A 499 20.62 -2.94 -9.89
C ARG A 499 20.85 -4.39 -10.31
N GLU A 500 22.05 -4.74 -10.75
CA GLU A 500 22.43 -6.13 -11.09
C GLU A 500 22.30 -7.04 -9.86
N LEU A 501 22.75 -6.56 -8.69
CA LEU A 501 22.67 -7.30 -7.44
C LEU A 501 21.22 -7.48 -6.95
N ALA A 502 20.38 -6.46 -7.09
CA ALA A 502 18.96 -6.55 -6.78
C ALA A 502 18.24 -7.53 -7.70
N VAL A 503 18.50 -7.48 -9.01
CA VAL A 503 17.97 -8.45 -9.98
C VAL A 503 18.38 -9.88 -9.59
N LYS A 504 19.65 -10.10 -9.22
CA LYS A 504 20.11 -11.40 -8.74
C LYS A 504 19.34 -11.86 -7.51
N LYS A 505 19.17 -11.00 -6.50
CA LYS A 505 18.41 -11.32 -5.29
C LYS A 505 16.93 -11.57 -5.58
N PHE A 506 16.32 -10.79 -6.47
CA PHE A 506 14.92 -11.01 -6.87
C PHE A 506 14.75 -12.34 -7.59
N TYR A 507 15.74 -12.78 -8.38
CA TYR A 507 15.75 -14.14 -8.93
C TYR A 507 15.85 -15.22 -7.85
N GLU A 508 16.73 -15.07 -6.86
CA GLU A 508 16.82 -16.01 -5.72
C GLU A 508 15.46 -16.15 -5.01
N GLN A 509 14.75 -15.04 -4.76
CA GLN A 509 13.42 -15.06 -4.14
C GLN A 509 12.32 -15.61 -5.05
N LEU A 510 12.38 -15.29 -6.35
CA LEU A 510 11.46 -15.90 -7.33
C LEU A 510 11.62 -17.41 -7.34
N GLU A 511 12.84 -17.94 -7.35
CA GLU A 511 13.11 -19.37 -7.33
C GLU A 511 12.52 -20.05 -6.08
N ILE A 512 12.68 -19.43 -4.91
CA ILE A 512 12.03 -19.87 -3.66
C ILE A 512 10.51 -19.91 -3.85
N GLY A 513 9.90 -18.85 -4.37
CA GLY A 513 8.46 -18.80 -4.66
C GLY A 513 8.00 -19.88 -5.64
N TYR A 514 8.75 -20.12 -6.73
CA TYR A 514 8.47 -21.18 -7.71
C TYR A 514 8.52 -22.58 -7.09
N SER A 515 9.58 -22.85 -6.32
CA SER A 515 9.72 -24.11 -5.60
C SER A 515 8.59 -24.29 -4.58
N SER A 516 8.12 -23.18 -4.00
CA SER A 516 7.09 -23.20 -2.99
C SER A 516 5.70 -23.47 -3.57
N SER A 517 5.35 -22.77 -4.66
CA SER A 517 4.14 -23.04 -5.43
C SER A 517 4.10 -24.52 -5.84
N ARG A 518 5.20 -25.05 -6.43
CA ARG A 518 5.27 -26.44 -6.88
C ARG A 518 4.88 -27.44 -5.79
N LYS A 519 5.43 -27.26 -4.59
CA LYS A 519 5.14 -28.13 -3.44
C LYS A 519 3.67 -28.04 -3.02
N LEU A 520 3.07 -26.84 -2.98
CA LEU A 520 1.64 -26.68 -2.69
C LEU A 520 0.76 -27.38 -3.72
N PHE A 521 1.16 -27.35 -5.00
CA PHE A 521 0.43 -28.04 -6.07
C PHE A 521 0.55 -29.57 -5.98
N GLU A 522 1.61 -30.11 -5.37
CA GLU A 522 1.76 -31.55 -5.10
C GLU A 522 0.74 -32.06 -4.06
N GLU A 523 0.09 -31.19 -3.28
CA GLU A 523 -0.96 -31.53 -2.30
C GLU A 523 -2.38 -31.59 -2.90
N ILE A 524 -2.62 -30.99 -4.08
CA ILE A 524 -3.94 -30.98 -4.74
C ILE A 524 -4.52 -32.38 -5.00
N PRO A 525 -3.74 -33.41 -5.40
CA PRO A 525 -4.25 -34.78 -5.54
C PRO A 525 -4.86 -35.33 -4.25
N GLN A 526 -4.29 -34.99 -3.10
CA GLN A 526 -4.80 -35.43 -1.80
C GLN A 526 -6.14 -34.75 -1.48
N VAL A 527 -6.25 -33.44 -1.71
CA VAL A 527 -7.51 -32.68 -1.60
C VAL A 527 -8.62 -33.29 -2.44
N LYS A 528 -8.30 -33.70 -3.68
CA LYS A 528 -9.23 -34.36 -4.58
C LYS A 528 -9.72 -35.70 -4.01
N ASN A 529 -8.79 -36.54 -3.55
CA ASN A 529 -9.14 -37.83 -2.96
C ASN A 529 -10.06 -37.66 -1.74
N ASP A 530 -9.83 -36.62 -0.93
CA ASP A 530 -10.64 -36.29 0.23
C ASP A 530 -12.05 -35.80 -0.18
N LEU A 531 -12.17 -34.94 -1.20
CA LEU A 531 -13.45 -34.51 -1.77
C LEU A 531 -14.27 -35.69 -2.32
N GLU A 532 -13.63 -36.60 -3.06
CA GLU A 532 -14.27 -37.80 -3.61
C GLU A 532 -14.69 -38.80 -2.52
N GLY A 533 -13.89 -38.94 -1.45
CA GLY A 533 -14.23 -39.72 -0.27
C GLY A 533 -15.49 -39.19 0.40
N ILE A 534 -15.53 -37.89 0.67
CA ILE A 534 -16.67 -37.19 1.27
C ILE A 534 -17.95 -37.35 0.44
N GLY A 535 -17.86 -37.17 -0.89
CA GLY A 535 -19.02 -37.30 -1.78
C GLY A 535 -19.58 -38.72 -1.80
N ARG A 536 -18.73 -39.75 -1.68
CA ARG A 536 -19.16 -41.15 -1.54
C ARG A 536 -19.87 -41.39 -0.22
N ASP A 537 -19.30 -40.91 0.89
CA ASP A 537 -19.85 -41.11 2.24
C ASP A 537 -21.22 -40.43 2.41
N GLU A 538 -21.40 -39.25 1.82
CA GLU A 538 -22.68 -38.54 1.79
C GLU A 538 -23.76 -39.33 1.06
N LYS A 539 -23.45 -39.85 -0.13
CA LYS A 539 -24.38 -40.64 -0.92
C LYS A 539 -24.83 -41.89 -0.17
N ILE A 540 -23.86 -42.62 0.42
CA ILE A 540 -24.13 -43.81 1.24
C ILE A 540 -25.08 -43.46 2.40
N LEU A 541 -24.89 -42.31 3.03
CA LEU A 541 -25.70 -41.87 4.16
C LEU A 541 -27.14 -41.50 3.73
N LEU A 542 -27.29 -40.76 2.63
CA LEU A 542 -28.60 -40.39 2.07
C LEU A 542 -29.40 -41.62 1.61
N ASP A 543 -28.74 -42.56 0.92
CA ASP A 543 -29.37 -43.81 0.48
C ASP A 543 -29.87 -44.63 1.69
N ARG A 544 -29.10 -44.64 2.80
CA ARG A 544 -29.50 -45.32 4.03
C ARG A 544 -30.68 -44.65 4.73
N ILE A 545 -30.70 -43.31 4.79
CA ILE A 545 -31.82 -42.54 5.35
C ILE A 545 -33.10 -42.79 4.53
N GLU A 546 -32.99 -42.83 3.20
CA GLU A 546 -34.12 -43.12 2.31
C GLU A 546 -34.63 -44.55 2.48
N GLN A 547 -33.72 -45.54 2.56
CA GLN A 547 -34.07 -46.94 2.79
C GLN A 547 -34.89 -47.10 4.07
N LEU A 548 -34.40 -46.55 5.20
CA LEU A 548 -35.09 -46.62 6.49
C LEU A 548 -36.48 -45.98 6.44
N THR A 549 -36.61 -44.86 5.72
CA THR A 549 -37.89 -44.19 5.53
C THR A 549 -38.90 -45.11 4.85
N ARG A 550 -38.51 -45.83 3.78
CA ARG A 550 -39.38 -46.78 3.08
C ARG A 550 -39.77 -47.97 3.97
N GLU A 551 -38.84 -48.49 4.76
CA GLU A 551 -39.08 -49.58 5.71
C GLU A 551 -40.14 -49.18 6.76
N ILE A 552 -40.06 -47.95 7.28
CA ILE A 552 -41.04 -47.40 8.23
C ILE A 552 -42.42 -47.19 7.59
N GLU A 553 -42.47 -46.74 6.34
CA GLU A 553 -43.72 -46.57 5.59
C GLU A 553 -44.44 -47.90 5.33
N GLN A 554 -43.69 -48.95 4.99
CA GLN A 554 -44.24 -50.28 4.74
C GLN A 554 -44.77 -50.93 6.01
N THR A 555 -44.12 -50.71 7.15
CA THR A 555 -44.50 -51.34 8.43
C THR A 555 -45.76 -50.69 9.06
N ALA A 556 -46.11 -49.45 8.68
CA ALA A 556 -47.17 -48.66 9.32
C ALA A 556 -48.56 -48.75 8.66
N GLN A 557 -48.76 -49.56 7.62
CA GLN A 557 -49.97 -49.51 6.76
C GLN A 557 -51.30 -49.98 7.39
N ALA A 558 -51.36 -50.31 8.68
CA ALA A 558 -52.58 -50.87 9.31
C ALA A 558 -52.99 -50.29 10.68
N ASN A 559 -52.24 -49.35 11.30
CA ASN A 559 -52.49 -48.93 12.69
C ASN A 559 -52.45 -47.40 12.90
N LEU A 560 -53.48 -46.84 13.55
CA LEU A 560 -53.60 -45.39 13.83
C LEU A 560 -52.59 -44.88 14.87
N GLU A 561 -52.15 -45.72 15.81
CA GLU A 561 -51.06 -45.38 16.74
C GLU A 561 -49.69 -45.35 16.04
N ASP A 562 -49.51 -46.19 15.02
CA ASP A 562 -48.29 -46.24 14.21
C ASP A 562 -48.19 -45.02 13.28
N GLU A 563 -49.30 -44.43 12.83
CA GLU A 563 -49.30 -43.20 12.03
C GLU A 563 -48.74 -41.97 12.79
N LYS A 564 -49.03 -41.81 14.09
CA LYS A 564 -48.42 -40.73 14.90
C LYS A 564 -46.92 -40.95 15.10
N ARG A 565 -46.49 -42.21 15.32
CA ARG A 565 -45.08 -42.59 15.42
C ARG A 565 -44.36 -42.39 14.09
N LYS A 566 -44.98 -42.76 12.97
CA LYS A 566 -44.52 -42.56 11.59
C LYS A 566 -44.25 -41.09 11.29
N LYS A 567 -45.16 -40.18 11.64
CA LYS A 567 -44.96 -38.72 11.46
C LYS A 567 -43.75 -38.22 12.26
N LYS A 568 -43.61 -38.63 13.53
CA LYS A 568 -42.45 -38.27 14.38
C LYS A 568 -41.14 -38.81 13.80
N THR A 569 -41.14 -40.06 13.33
CA THR A 569 -39.96 -40.71 12.76
C THR A 569 -39.55 -40.14 11.40
N LYS A 570 -40.52 -39.88 10.51
CA LYS A 570 -40.29 -39.19 9.24
C LYS A 570 -39.69 -37.81 9.47
N ARG A 571 -40.15 -37.08 10.49
CA ARG A 571 -39.57 -35.80 10.89
C ARG A 571 -38.09 -35.93 11.28
N ILE A 572 -37.73 -36.92 12.09
CA ILE A 572 -36.34 -37.18 12.49
C ILE A 572 -35.48 -37.54 11.26
N LEU A 573 -35.97 -38.38 10.36
CA LEU A 573 -35.24 -38.76 9.14
C LEU A 573 -35.14 -37.61 8.12
N LEU A 574 -36.16 -36.77 8.01
CA LEU A 574 -36.11 -35.52 7.24
C LEU A 574 -35.11 -34.53 7.84
N GLY A 575 -35.06 -34.43 9.18
CA GLY A 575 -34.05 -33.66 9.91
C GLY A 575 -32.64 -34.16 9.62
N LEU A 576 -32.40 -35.48 9.68
CA LEU A 576 -31.12 -36.10 9.32
C LEU A 576 -30.75 -35.88 7.84
N ALA A 577 -31.70 -36.02 6.91
CA ALA A 577 -31.48 -35.76 5.49
C ALA A 577 -31.22 -34.27 5.20
N ALA A 578 -31.97 -33.39 5.86
CA ALA A 578 -31.78 -31.94 5.77
C ALA A 578 -30.43 -31.53 6.36
N LEU A 579 -30.03 -32.09 7.51
CA LEU A 579 -28.70 -31.88 8.08
C LEU A 579 -27.61 -32.36 7.11
N THR A 580 -27.75 -33.57 6.56
CA THR A 580 -26.82 -34.12 5.55
C THR A 580 -26.70 -33.21 4.32
N LYS A 581 -27.83 -32.70 3.80
CA LYS A 581 -27.88 -31.82 2.61
C LYS A 581 -27.56 -30.35 2.86
N SER A 582 -27.78 -29.88 4.08
CA SER A 582 -27.48 -28.50 4.49
C SER A 582 -25.97 -28.25 4.61
N ILE A 583 -25.18 -29.32 4.56
CA ILE A 583 -23.74 -29.26 4.48
C ILE A 583 -23.35 -29.12 3.00
N PRO A 584 -22.94 -27.93 2.52
CA PRO A 584 -22.65 -27.74 1.11
C PRO A 584 -21.47 -28.63 0.68
N ALA A 585 -21.45 -29.04 -0.59
CA ALA A 585 -20.24 -29.45 -1.28
C ALA A 585 -20.42 -29.08 -2.76
N GLY A 586 -20.06 -27.84 -3.09
CA GLY A 586 -19.97 -27.30 -4.44
C GLY A 586 -21.30 -27.08 -5.19
N GLN A 587 -22.00 -25.97 -4.94
CA GLN A 587 -23.06 -25.43 -5.82
C GLN A 587 -23.22 -23.89 -5.72
N PRO A 588 -23.72 -23.19 -6.76
CA PRO A 588 -24.09 -21.78 -6.68
C PRO A 588 -25.35 -21.56 -5.83
N ALA A 589 -25.32 -20.59 -4.92
CA ALA A 589 -26.47 -20.22 -4.08
C ALA A 589 -27.60 -19.60 -4.92
N LEU A 590 -28.79 -20.21 -4.86
CA LEU A 590 -30.04 -19.53 -5.19
C LEU A 590 -30.26 -18.41 -4.17
N GLY A 591 -30.23 -17.16 -4.62
CA GLY A 591 -30.61 -16.01 -3.80
C GLY A 591 -32.08 -16.10 -3.39
N GLY A 592 -32.34 -16.43 -2.12
CA GLY A 592 -33.69 -16.48 -1.56
C GLY A 592 -33.64 -16.80 -0.06
N ALA A 593 -34.35 -15.99 0.73
CA ALA A 593 -34.33 -16.01 2.19
C ALA A 593 -34.83 -17.33 2.82
N GLY A 594 -34.23 -17.72 3.96
CA GLY A 594 -34.70 -18.76 4.89
C GLY A 594 -33.76 -19.97 4.96
N SER A 595 -33.37 -20.39 6.17
CA SER A 595 -32.49 -21.55 6.36
C SER A 595 -33.08 -22.77 5.63
N ILE A 596 -32.25 -23.54 4.91
CA ILE A 596 -32.69 -24.75 4.19
C ILE A 596 -33.38 -25.73 5.16
N ILE A 597 -32.89 -25.79 6.40
CA ILE A 597 -33.49 -26.56 7.50
C ILE A 597 -34.90 -26.05 7.82
N GLU A 598 -35.13 -24.74 7.98
CA GLU A 598 -36.49 -24.20 8.20
C GLU A 598 -37.39 -24.37 7.00
N THR A 599 -36.88 -24.20 5.78
CA THR A 599 -37.64 -24.36 4.54
C THR A 599 -38.12 -25.80 4.38
N ILE A 600 -37.29 -26.79 4.72
CA ILE A 600 -37.65 -28.21 4.71
C ILE A 600 -38.60 -28.54 5.88
N LEU A 601 -38.36 -28.00 7.08
CA LEU A 601 -39.19 -28.25 8.26
C LEU A 601 -40.59 -27.59 8.16
N ARG A 602 -40.77 -26.51 7.40
CA ARG A 602 -42.08 -25.88 7.14
C ARG A 602 -43.01 -26.70 6.23
N VAL A 603 -42.50 -27.76 5.59
CA VAL A 603 -43.26 -28.68 4.73
C VAL A 603 -43.76 -29.92 5.49
N GLN A 604 -43.71 -29.88 6.84
CA GLN A 604 -43.95 -30.98 7.77
C GLN A 604 -45.29 -31.73 7.64
N ASP A 605 -46.29 -31.17 6.94
CA ASP A 605 -47.65 -31.73 6.88
C ASP A 605 -48.03 -32.40 5.54
N SER A 606 -47.13 -32.47 4.55
CA SER A 606 -47.41 -33.20 3.30
C SER A 606 -46.77 -34.59 3.32
N ASP A 607 -47.51 -35.61 2.87
CA ASP A 607 -47.01 -36.99 2.68
C ASP A 607 -45.80 -37.09 1.71
N ASP A 608 -45.46 -36.01 1.00
CA ASP A 608 -44.48 -35.93 -0.09
C ASP A 608 -43.13 -35.27 0.27
N GLY A 609 -42.85 -35.08 1.57
CA GLY A 609 -41.66 -34.35 2.05
C GLY A 609 -40.30 -34.89 1.57
N PHE A 610 -40.16 -36.21 1.41
CA PHE A 610 -38.96 -36.84 0.85
C PHE A 610 -38.89 -36.78 -0.67
N SER A 611 -40.02 -36.76 -1.36
CA SER A 611 -40.10 -36.53 -2.81
C SER A 611 -39.61 -35.12 -3.16
N ARG A 612 -39.95 -34.13 -2.33
CA ARG A 612 -39.41 -32.77 -2.44
C ARG A 612 -37.92 -32.68 -2.11
N LEU A 613 -37.38 -33.54 -1.25
CA LEU A 613 -35.92 -33.68 -1.11
C LEU A 613 -35.26 -34.18 -2.41
N LYS A 614 -35.97 -34.92 -3.28
CA LYS A 614 -35.47 -35.30 -4.61
C LYS A 614 -35.63 -34.18 -5.65
N GLU A 615 -36.60 -33.28 -5.45
CA GLU A 615 -36.81 -32.06 -6.25
C GLU A 615 -35.86 -30.91 -5.90
N ILE A 616 -35.32 -30.90 -4.67
CA ILE A 616 -34.07 -30.17 -4.40
C ILE A 616 -33.06 -30.78 -5.36
N PRO A 617 -32.54 -30.00 -6.35
CA PRO A 617 -31.65 -30.52 -7.38
C PRO A 617 -30.65 -31.44 -6.73
N ALA A 618 -30.43 -32.64 -7.28
CA ALA A 618 -29.40 -33.54 -6.76
C ALA A 618 -28.14 -32.69 -6.58
N LEU A 619 -27.78 -32.42 -5.32
CA LEU A 619 -26.82 -31.37 -4.96
C LEU A 619 -25.40 -31.66 -5.55
N PHE A 620 -25.26 -32.78 -6.27
CA PHE A 620 -24.06 -33.35 -6.85
C PHE A 620 -24.17 -33.73 -8.34
N GLN A 621 -25.31 -33.58 -9.02
CA GLN A 621 -25.38 -33.98 -10.44
C GLN A 621 -24.61 -33.04 -11.39
N SER A 622 -24.06 -31.94 -10.88
CA SER A 622 -23.01 -31.17 -11.56
C SER A 622 -21.65 -31.46 -10.94
N VAL A 623 -21.07 -32.60 -11.33
CA VAL A 623 -19.61 -32.84 -11.34
C VAL A 623 -19.01 -31.79 -12.30
N VAL A 624 -18.90 -30.55 -11.82
CA VAL A 624 -18.31 -29.41 -12.53
C VAL A 624 -17.15 -28.85 -11.71
N GLY A 625 -17.19 -28.89 -10.37
CA GLY A 625 -16.06 -28.49 -9.50
C GLY A 625 -14.90 -29.48 -9.49
N VAL A 626 -15.16 -30.79 -9.38
CA VAL A 626 -14.10 -31.83 -9.44
C VAL A 626 -13.50 -31.93 -10.83
N THR A 627 -14.30 -31.75 -11.89
CA THR A 627 -13.85 -31.72 -13.30
C THR A 627 -13.06 -30.46 -13.62
N ARG A 628 -13.34 -29.32 -12.97
CA ARG A 628 -12.53 -28.09 -13.11
C ARG A 628 -11.26 -28.10 -12.28
N LEU A 629 -11.25 -28.71 -11.09
CA LEU A 629 -10.02 -29.02 -10.36
C LEU A 629 -9.16 -30.01 -11.14
N GLN A 630 -9.79 -30.97 -11.81
CA GLN A 630 -9.12 -31.92 -12.69
C GLN A 630 -8.63 -31.27 -13.99
N GLN A 631 -9.40 -30.35 -14.59
CA GLN A 631 -8.91 -29.49 -15.67
C GLN A 631 -7.78 -28.59 -15.19
N SER A 632 -7.84 -28.04 -13.97
CA SER A 632 -6.76 -27.23 -13.39
C SER A 632 -5.52 -28.07 -13.10
N GLN A 633 -5.69 -29.34 -12.72
CA GLN A 633 -4.62 -30.32 -12.55
C GLN A 633 -4.02 -30.76 -13.89
N ASP A 634 -4.85 -30.96 -14.91
CA ASP A 634 -4.43 -31.32 -16.27
C ASP A 634 -3.77 -30.12 -16.97
N ASP A 635 -4.29 -28.91 -16.75
CA ASP A 635 -3.69 -27.63 -17.14
C ASP A 635 -2.40 -27.38 -16.36
N TRP A 636 -2.32 -27.73 -15.08
CA TRP A 636 -1.07 -27.71 -14.31
C TRP A 636 -0.06 -28.69 -14.91
N ASN A 637 -0.38 -29.98 -15.01
CA ASN A 637 0.54 -30.98 -15.55
C ASN A 637 0.94 -30.68 -17.01
N GLY A 638 0.03 -30.11 -17.81
CA GLY A 638 0.22 -29.79 -19.21
C GLY A 638 0.84 -28.41 -19.49
N ASN A 639 0.68 -27.42 -18.62
CA ASN A 639 1.18 -26.04 -18.81
C ASN A 639 2.29 -25.66 -17.83
N TYR A 640 2.38 -26.25 -16.63
CA TYR A 640 3.49 -26.01 -15.69
C TYR A 640 4.83 -26.46 -16.28
N GLN A 641 4.87 -27.59 -16.99
CA GLN A 641 6.08 -28.01 -17.74
C GLN A 641 6.48 -27.00 -18.83
N LYS A 642 5.56 -26.12 -19.26
CA LYS A 642 5.81 -25.04 -20.23
C LYS A 642 6.16 -23.71 -19.55
N ILE A 643 6.08 -23.63 -18.22
CA ILE A 643 6.39 -22.46 -17.39
C ILE A 643 7.59 -22.84 -16.52
N SER A 644 8.79 -22.90 -17.11
CA SER A 644 10.02 -23.11 -16.34
C SER A 644 10.61 -21.78 -15.87
N PHE A 645 11.09 -21.72 -14.62
CA PHE A 645 11.86 -20.59 -14.11
C PHE A 645 13.19 -20.41 -14.87
N SER A 646 13.79 -21.52 -15.32
CA SER A 646 15.02 -21.48 -16.13
C SER A 646 14.85 -20.66 -17.41
N ASP A 647 13.65 -20.66 -17.97
CA ASP A 647 13.37 -19.96 -19.22
C ASP A 647 13.24 -18.46 -18.97
N PHE A 648 12.74 -18.05 -17.79
CA PHE A 648 12.53 -16.64 -17.42
C PHE A 648 13.83 -15.84 -17.29
N GLN A 649 14.92 -16.44 -16.79
CA GLN A 649 16.23 -15.80 -16.64
C GLN A 649 16.89 -15.42 -17.99
N GLY A 650 16.48 -16.05 -19.09
CA GLY A 650 17.03 -15.81 -20.45
C GLY A 650 16.12 -15.03 -21.41
N MET A 651 14.89 -14.70 -21.01
CA MET A 651 13.90 -14.03 -21.85
C MET A 651 14.18 -12.53 -22.05
N SER A 652 13.79 -11.99 -23.20
CA SER A 652 13.66 -10.53 -23.40
C SER A 652 12.47 -9.96 -22.60
N SER A 653 12.43 -8.64 -22.36
CA SER A 653 11.36 -8.01 -21.56
C SER A 653 9.95 -8.28 -22.12
N LYS A 654 9.80 -8.27 -23.45
CA LYS A 654 8.53 -8.60 -24.12
C LYS A 654 8.10 -10.05 -23.89
N GLU A 655 9.05 -10.98 -23.89
CA GLU A 655 8.80 -12.39 -23.59
C GLU A 655 8.48 -12.59 -22.10
N ARG A 656 9.08 -11.83 -21.20
CA ARG A 656 8.76 -11.85 -19.76
C ARG A 656 7.36 -11.34 -19.47
N TYR A 657 6.91 -10.25 -20.09
CA TYR A 657 5.52 -9.78 -19.93
C TYR A 657 4.51 -10.81 -20.46
N ALA A 658 4.78 -11.42 -21.62
CA ALA A 658 3.93 -12.50 -22.13
C ALA A 658 3.95 -13.75 -21.24
N TYR A 659 5.09 -14.04 -20.60
CA TYR A 659 5.23 -15.11 -19.62
C TYR A 659 4.47 -14.81 -18.31
N LEU A 660 4.49 -13.56 -17.85
CA LEU A 660 3.72 -13.11 -16.69
C LEU A 660 2.21 -13.15 -16.94
N GLU A 661 1.79 -12.79 -18.15
CA GLU A 661 0.40 -12.93 -18.58
C GLU A 661 -0.02 -14.40 -18.62
N LYS A 662 0.87 -15.31 -19.05
CA LYS A 662 0.62 -16.77 -18.96
C LYS A 662 0.50 -17.26 -17.51
N ILE A 663 1.33 -16.77 -16.58
CA ILE A 663 1.22 -17.10 -15.15
C ILE A 663 -0.10 -16.57 -14.58
N LYS A 664 -0.45 -15.31 -14.86
CA LYS A 664 -1.71 -14.72 -14.43
C LYS A 664 -2.92 -15.48 -14.97
N ASN A 665 -2.91 -15.80 -16.27
CA ASN A 665 -3.99 -16.56 -16.91
C ASN A 665 -4.07 -18.01 -16.45
N PHE A 666 -2.94 -18.58 -15.99
CA PHE A 666 -2.89 -19.89 -15.36
C PHE A 666 -3.50 -19.87 -13.94
N TYR A 667 -3.18 -18.85 -13.14
CA TYR A 667 -3.56 -18.76 -11.73
C TYR A 667 -4.96 -18.20 -11.50
N SER A 668 -5.39 -17.21 -12.29
CA SER A 668 -6.68 -16.54 -12.12
C SER A 668 -7.88 -17.50 -12.05
N PRO A 669 -8.02 -18.52 -12.92
CA PRO A 669 -9.13 -19.48 -12.84
C PRO A 669 -9.11 -20.33 -11.56
N ILE A 670 -7.92 -20.65 -11.02
CA ILE A 670 -7.75 -21.44 -9.80
C ILE A 670 -8.13 -20.60 -8.57
N ALA A 671 -7.63 -19.36 -8.50
CA ALA A 671 -7.94 -18.43 -7.41
C ALA A 671 -9.40 -17.98 -7.43
N GLU A 672 -9.97 -17.72 -8.60
CA GLU A 672 -11.38 -17.37 -8.76
C GLU A 672 -12.30 -18.52 -8.35
N GLU A 673 -11.96 -19.76 -8.72
CA GLU A 673 -12.73 -20.94 -8.29
C GLU A 673 -12.61 -21.16 -6.77
N LEU A 674 -11.40 -21.08 -6.18
CA LEU A 674 -11.22 -21.19 -4.74
C LEU A 674 -11.99 -20.08 -3.98
N GLY A 675 -11.88 -18.83 -4.41
CA GLY A 675 -12.58 -17.70 -3.83
C GLY A 675 -14.11 -17.79 -4.00
N ASN A 676 -14.59 -18.31 -5.13
CA ASN A 676 -16.01 -18.58 -5.35
C ASN A 676 -16.51 -19.69 -4.41
N GLN A 677 -15.72 -20.74 -4.18
CA GLN A 677 -16.03 -21.74 -3.16
C GLN A 677 -16.06 -21.09 -1.78
N VAL A 678 -15.05 -20.33 -1.35
CA VAL A 678 -15.08 -19.66 -0.03
C VAL A 678 -16.29 -18.71 0.14
N ALA A 679 -16.63 -17.93 -0.90
CA ALA A 679 -17.75 -16.98 -0.88
C ALA A 679 -19.13 -17.66 -0.86
N LEU A 680 -19.28 -18.78 -1.56
CA LEU A 680 -20.51 -19.59 -1.53
C LEU A 680 -20.76 -20.16 -0.13
N TRP A 681 -19.69 -20.53 0.58
CA TRP A 681 -19.79 -21.16 1.89
C TRP A 681 -20.01 -20.15 3.02
N LYS A 682 -19.41 -18.96 2.97
CA LYS A 682 -19.73 -17.85 3.92
C LYS A 682 -21.20 -17.42 3.85
N LYS A 683 -21.84 -17.52 2.68
CA LYS A 683 -23.26 -17.21 2.49
C LYS A 683 -24.22 -18.27 3.06
N LEU A 684 -23.71 -19.46 3.37
CA LEU A 684 -24.48 -20.61 3.84
C LEU A 684 -24.25 -20.89 5.33
N ASP A 685 -23.58 -20.01 6.06
CA ASP A 685 -23.25 -20.21 7.47
C ASP A 685 -24.53 -20.43 8.30
N ILE A 686 -24.72 -21.68 8.73
CA ILE A 686 -25.92 -22.13 9.43
C ILE A 686 -25.76 -21.73 10.88
N THR A 687 -26.71 -20.96 11.41
CA THR A 687 -26.73 -20.61 12.84
C THR A 687 -26.65 -21.87 13.71
N PRO A 688 -25.64 -21.97 14.61
CA PRO A 688 -25.43 -23.12 15.51
C PRO A 688 -26.66 -23.52 16.32
N ALA A 689 -27.57 -22.57 16.56
CA ALA A 689 -28.82 -22.78 17.28
C ALA A 689 -29.80 -23.74 16.57
N ALA A 690 -29.93 -23.65 15.24
CA ALA A 690 -30.84 -24.50 14.47
C ALA A 690 -30.33 -25.95 14.36
N ILE A 691 -29.01 -26.12 14.21
CA ILE A 691 -28.35 -27.42 14.23
C ILE A 691 -28.50 -28.06 15.62
N LYS A 692 -28.23 -27.29 16.70
CA LYS A 692 -28.32 -27.79 18.08
C LYS A 692 -29.74 -28.28 18.43
N ALA A 693 -30.78 -27.55 18.02
CA ALA A 693 -32.17 -27.94 18.28
C ALA A 693 -32.55 -29.27 17.59
N GLU A 694 -32.12 -29.48 16.35
CA GLU A 694 -32.43 -30.71 15.61
C GLU A 694 -31.57 -31.90 16.09
N VAL A 695 -30.28 -31.65 16.40
CA VAL A 695 -29.36 -32.65 16.98
C VAL A 695 -29.89 -33.17 18.33
N GLU A 696 -30.37 -32.29 19.22
CA GLU A 696 -30.94 -32.71 20.51
C GLU A 696 -32.25 -33.50 20.36
N LEU A 697 -33.09 -33.15 19.37
CA LEU A 697 -34.31 -33.89 19.04
C LEU A 697 -33.97 -35.32 18.57
N ILE A 698 -32.93 -35.49 17.77
CA ILE A 698 -32.50 -36.79 17.24
C ILE A 698 -31.77 -37.61 18.31
N LYS A 699 -30.96 -37.00 19.18
CA LYS A 699 -30.32 -37.67 20.32
C LYS A 699 -31.34 -38.33 21.25
N ALA A 700 -32.51 -37.73 21.44
CA ALA A 700 -33.61 -38.26 22.25
C ALA A 700 -34.43 -39.39 21.59
N SER A 701 -33.95 -39.98 20.49
CA SER A 701 -34.71 -40.96 19.68
C SER A 701 -34.07 -42.36 19.62
N HIS A 702 -34.58 -43.26 18.77
CA HIS A 702 -34.15 -44.66 18.66
C HIS A 702 -32.67 -44.81 18.20
N GLY A 703 -31.98 -45.87 18.64
CA GLY A 703 -30.54 -46.06 18.43
C GLY A 703 -30.07 -46.04 16.96
N ILE A 704 -30.94 -46.42 16.01
CA ILE A 704 -30.66 -46.33 14.57
C ILE A 704 -30.50 -44.87 14.11
N TYR A 705 -31.27 -43.93 14.66
CA TYR A 705 -31.15 -42.51 14.32
C TYR A 705 -29.93 -41.86 14.97
N GLN A 706 -29.53 -42.35 16.16
CA GLN A 706 -28.30 -41.93 16.82
C GLN A 706 -27.05 -42.39 16.02
N GLU A 707 -27.08 -43.59 15.44
CA GLU A 707 -26.04 -44.07 14.53
C GLU A 707 -25.98 -43.23 13.24
N LEU A 708 -27.12 -42.90 12.64
CA LEU A 708 -27.15 -42.01 11.49
C LEU A 708 -26.64 -40.61 11.82
N LEU A 709 -27.04 -40.06 12.97
CA LEU A 709 -26.59 -38.76 13.45
C LEU A 709 -25.07 -38.72 13.65
N SER A 710 -24.48 -39.76 14.23
CA SER A 710 -23.03 -39.82 14.43
C SER A 710 -22.27 -39.85 13.09
N ARG A 711 -22.81 -40.52 12.07
CA ARG A 711 -22.28 -40.49 10.70
C ARG A 711 -22.45 -39.13 10.03
N VAL A 712 -23.59 -38.45 10.22
CA VAL A 712 -23.81 -37.05 9.77
C VAL A 712 -22.76 -36.13 10.39
N LEU A 713 -22.56 -36.19 11.71
CA LEU A 713 -21.61 -35.34 12.43
C LEU A 713 -20.15 -35.63 12.04
N LYS A 714 -19.80 -36.90 11.81
CA LYS A 714 -18.47 -37.29 11.31
C LYS A 714 -18.21 -36.71 9.91
N LEU A 715 -19.18 -36.83 9.01
CA LEU A 715 -19.10 -36.27 7.67
C LEU A 715 -18.99 -34.73 7.69
N GLN A 716 -19.71 -34.08 8.62
CA GLN A 716 -19.61 -32.64 8.85
C GLN A 716 -18.21 -32.21 9.32
N ASP A 717 -17.62 -32.95 10.25
CA ASP A 717 -16.24 -32.69 10.72
C ASP A 717 -15.21 -32.85 9.60
N GLN A 718 -15.29 -33.93 8.81
CA GLN A 718 -14.40 -34.16 7.66
C GLN A 718 -14.49 -33.05 6.60
N LYS A 719 -15.72 -32.66 6.23
CA LYS A 719 -15.94 -31.53 5.30
C LYS A 719 -15.42 -30.20 5.85
N SER A 720 -15.63 -29.94 7.14
CA SER A 720 -15.17 -28.71 7.79
C SER A 720 -13.63 -28.63 7.83
N LYS A 721 -12.94 -29.75 8.07
CA LYS A 721 -11.47 -29.82 8.04
C LYS A 721 -10.92 -29.53 6.66
N LEU A 722 -11.46 -30.18 5.62
CA LEU A 722 -11.02 -29.98 4.24
C LEU A 722 -11.22 -28.54 3.74
N MET A 723 -12.33 -27.90 4.12
CA MET A 723 -12.61 -26.50 3.74
C MET A 723 -11.61 -25.49 4.31
N LYS A 724 -11.14 -25.72 5.54
CA LYS A 724 -10.13 -24.83 6.14
C LYS A 724 -8.78 -25.01 5.49
N PHE A 725 -8.40 -26.27 5.24
CA PHE A 725 -7.20 -26.58 4.48
C PHE A 725 -7.23 -25.90 3.10
N LEU A 726 -8.36 -25.96 2.40
CA LEU A 726 -8.56 -25.27 1.12
C LEU A 726 -8.46 -23.74 1.24
N THR A 727 -9.03 -23.14 2.30
CA THR A 727 -8.97 -21.69 2.52
C THR A 727 -7.56 -21.21 2.86
N GLU A 728 -6.84 -21.95 3.71
CA GLU A 728 -5.45 -21.67 4.08
C GLU A 728 -4.53 -21.86 2.86
N LEU A 729 -4.74 -22.92 2.09
CA LEU A 729 -4.01 -23.18 0.86
C LEU A 729 -4.27 -22.09 -0.20
N GLU A 730 -5.51 -21.62 -0.35
CA GLU A 730 -5.84 -20.46 -1.20
C GLU A 730 -5.09 -19.20 -0.75
N GLN A 731 -5.12 -18.89 0.55
CA GLN A 731 -4.46 -17.71 1.10
C GLN A 731 -2.94 -17.77 0.90
N ILE A 732 -2.31 -18.91 1.19
CA ILE A 732 -0.87 -19.10 1.02
C ILE A 732 -0.49 -18.99 -0.46
N MET A 733 -1.23 -19.67 -1.35
CA MET A 733 -0.98 -19.56 -2.79
C MET A 733 -1.18 -18.13 -3.29
N GLY A 734 -2.22 -17.43 -2.84
CA GLY A 734 -2.47 -16.03 -3.20
C GLY A 734 -1.34 -15.11 -2.79
N GLN A 735 -0.78 -15.31 -1.60
CA GLN A 735 0.37 -14.55 -1.11
C GLN A 735 1.65 -14.83 -1.90
N ILE A 736 1.93 -16.10 -2.20
CA ILE A 736 3.11 -16.50 -2.98
C ILE A 736 3.01 -15.94 -4.41
N GLU A 737 1.86 -16.06 -5.06
CA GLU A 737 1.70 -15.57 -6.44
C GLU A 737 1.70 -14.04 -6.52
N ALA A 738 1.09 -13.34 -5.55
CA ALA A 738 1.16 -11.88 -5.49
C ALA A 738 2.62 -11.39 -5.38
N GLU A 739 3.41 -12.01 -4.51
CA GLU A 739 4.84 -11.71 -4.36
C GLU A 739 5.62 -12.04 -5.65
N ARG A 740 5.36 -13.18 -6.27
CA ARG A 740 6.00 -13.56 -7.55
C ARG A 740 5.69 -12.58 -8.68
N ILE A 741 4.46 -12.09 -8.78
CA ILE A 741 4.08 -11.08 -9.79
C ILE A 741 4.85 -9.78 -9.54
N VAL A 742 4.88 -9.29 -8.30
CA VAL A 742 5.60 -8.06 -7.93
C VAL A 742 7.09 -8.20 -8.23
N LEU A 743 7.73 -9.27 -7.74
CA LEU A 743 9.14 -9.55 -7.99
C LEU A 743 9.47 -9.68 -9.48
N SER A 744 8.60 -10.33 -10.26
CA SER A 744 8.82 -10.50 -11.70
C SER A 744 8.68 -9.19 -12.48
N ASN A 745 7.73 -8.33 -12.09
CA ASN A 745 7.60 -6.98 -12.65
C ASN A 745 8.84 -6.14 -12.33
N GLN A 746 9.35 -6.22 -11.10
CA GLN A 746 10.58 -5.53 -10.70
C GLN A 746 11.80 -5.99 -11.50
N VAL A 747 12.02 -7.31 -11.60
CA VAL A 747 13.12 -7.88 -12.39
C VAL A 747 13.05 -7.38 -13.82
N THR A 748 11.87 -7.46 -14.44
CA THR A 748 11.68 -7.04 -15.83
C THR A 748 12.03 -5.56 -16.00
N ARG A 749 11.50 -4.70 -15.13
CA ARG A 749 11.67 -3.25 -15.28
C ARG A 749 13.08 -2.78 -14.93
N ILE A 750 13.70 -3.31 -13.87
CA ILE A 750 15.07 -2.96 -13.52
C ILE A 750 16.04 -3.45 -14.61
N GLN A 751 15.78 -4.59 -15.25
CA GLN A 751 16.57 -5.04 -16.38
C GLN A 751 16.37 -4.19 -17.64
N GLU A 752 15.18 -3.63 -17.87
CA GLU A 752 14.99 -2.59 -18.90
C GLU A 752 15.82 -1.34 -18.57
N ASP A 753 15.76 -0.84 -17.34
CA ASP A 753 16.55 0.32 -16.90
C ASP A 753 18.07 0.07 -17.03
N ILE A 754 18.54 -1.17 -16.82
CA ILE A 754 19.94 -1.58 -17.07
C ILE A 754 20.24 -1.62 -18.58
N ALA A 755 19.36 -2.24 -19.39
CA ALA A 755 19.57 -2.42 -20.82
C ALA A 755 19.57 -1.08 -21.59
N ASP A 756 18.71 -0.15 -21.18
CA ASP A 756 18.59 1.19 -21.75
C ASP A 756 19.68 2.16 -21.23
N ASP A 757 20.60 1.68 -20.38
CA ASP A 757 21.68 2.45 -19.74
C ASP A 757 21.16 3.75 -19.10
N VAL A 758 19.97 3.69 -18.50
CA VAL A 758 19.34 4.86 -17.90
C VAL A 758 20.09 5.22 -16.63
N GLN A 759 20.58 6.46 -16.54
CA GLN A 759 21.29 6.93 -15.35
C GLN A 759 20.42 6.82 -14.08
N ASP A 760 19.12 7.12 -14.17
CA ASP A 760 18.16 7.02 -13.07
C ASP A 760 17.18 5.85 -13.28
N LEU A 761 16.65 5.28 -12.19
CA LEU A 761 15.54 4.32 -12.28
C LEU A 761 14.29 4.99 -12.86
N SER A 762 13.54 4.25 -13.69
CA SER A 762 12.26 4.74 -14.19
C SER A 762 11.25 4.96 -13.05
N PRO A 763 10.30 5.90 -13.19
CA PRO A 763 9.26 6.13 -12.18
C PRO A 763 8.50 4.85 -11.78
N GLU A 764 8.27 3.96 -12.75
CA GLU A 764 7.63 2.67 -12.53
C GLU A 764 8.50 1.71 -11.70
N SER A 765 9.82 1.67 -11.94
CA SER A 765 10.76 0.89 -11.11
C SER A 765 10.72 1.34 -9.65
N VAL A 766 10.67 2.65 -9.40
CA VAL A 766 10.61 3.20 -8.03
C VAL A 766 9.31 2.80 -7.32
N ILE A 767 8.17 2.84 -8.03
CA ILE A 767 6.88 2.40 -7.48
C ILE A 767 6.93 0.92 -7.12
N LEU A 768 7.37 0.07 -8.05
CA LEU A 768 7.46 -1.38 -7.82
C LEU A 768 8.40 -1.72 -6.66
N LEU A 769 9.55 -1.05 -6.55
CA LEU A 769 10.47 -1.20 -5.42
C LEU A 769 9.83 -0.81 -4.08
N SER A 770 9.04 0.26 -4.07
CA SER A 770 8.29 0.68 -2.89
C SER A 770 7.19 -0.32 -2.51
N GLU A 771 6.50 -0.93 -3.48
CA GLU A 771 5.46 -1.94 -3.22
C GLU A 771 6.04 -3.17 -2.52
N TYR A 772 7.15 -3.70 -3.01
CA TYR A 772 7.80 -4.86 -2.39
C TYR A 772 8.39 -4.55 -1.02
N GLU A 773 8.95 -3.35 -0.84
CA GLU A 773 9.42 -2.91 0.47
C GLU A 773 8.26 -2.94 1.49
N GLN A 774 7.06 -2.51 1.10
CA GLN A 774 5.87 -2.63 1.95
C GLN A 774 5.48 -4.08 2.22
N MET A 775 5.46 -4.93 1.19
CA MET A 775 5.14 -6.35 1.38
C MET A 775 6.10 -7.05 2.35
N ALA A 776 7.41 -6.78 2.23
CA ALA A 776 8.43 -7.32 3.12
C ALA A 776 8.24 -6.84 4.57
N LEU A 777 7.93 -5.54 4.75
CA LEU A 777 7.64 -4.98 6.07
C LEU A 777 6.39 -5.59 6.69
N ASP A 778 5.31 -5.74 5.93
CA ASP A 778 4.05 -6.32 6.40
C ASP A 778 4.23 -7.78 6.85
N ARG A 779 5.03 -8.56 6.12
CA ARG A 779 5.39 -9.93 6.50
C ARG A 779 6.21 -9.97 7.79
N LEU A 780 7.26 -9.15 7.90
CA LEU A 780 8.06 -9.07 9.13
C LEU A 780 7.20 -8.68 10.35
N LYS A 781 6.27 -7.72 10.18
CA LYS A 781 5.31 -7.34 11.21
C LYS A 781 4.38 -8.49 11.60
N MET A 782 3.91 -9.29 10.64
CA MET A 782 3.07 -10.46 10.91
C MET A 782 3.79 -11.51 11.76
N TYR A 783 5.02 -11.89 11.40
CA TYR A 783 5.79 -12.86 12.20
C TYR A 783 6.12 -12.34 13.59
N ARG A 784 6.44 -11.04 13.69
CA ARG A 784 6.62 -10.38 14.99
C ARG A 784 5.34 -10.38 15.82
N TYR A 785 4.19 -10.11 15.21
CA TYR A 785 2.88 -10.19 15.86
C TYR A 785 2.62 -11.59 16.43
N GLN A 786 2.82 -12.65 15.64
CA GLN A 786 2.64 -14.03 16.11
C GLN A 786 3.54 -14.34 17.31
N MET A 787 4.82 -13.94 17.25
CA MET A 787 5.76 -14.12 18.36
C MET A 787 5.34 -13.35 19.62
N ILE A 788 4.92 -12.09 19.50
CA ILE A 788 4.44 -11.29 20.63
C ILE A 788 3.19 -11.93 21.25
N LYS A 789 2.27 -12.44 20.43
CA LYS A 789 1.07 -13.14 20.92
C LYS A 789 1.42 -14.46 21.61
N ALA A 790 2.41 -15.20 21.10
CA ALA A 790 2.91 -16.40 21.76
C ALA A 790 3.54 -16.06 23.12
N TYR A 791 4.29 -14.95 23.22
CA TYR A 791 4.82 -14.44 24.49
C TYR A 791 3.70 -14.09 25.47
N ASN A 792 2.69 -13.34 25.02
CA ASN A 792 1.57 -12.91 25.85
C ASN A 792 0.78 -14.11 26.40
N TYR A 793 0.61 -15.16 25.58
CA TYR A 793 0.03 -16.42 26.00
C TYR A 793 0.93 -17.14 27.01
N GLU A 794 2.21 -17.31 26.69
CA GLU A 794 3.17 -18.08 27.48
C GLU A 794 3.40 -17.51 28.88
N TYR A 795 3.26 -16.20 29.07
CA TYR A 795 3.53 -15.56 30.36
C TYR A 795 2.31 -14.88 30.99
N LEU A 796 1.18 -14.82 30.28
CA LEU A 796 -0.03 -14.13 30.70
C LEU A 796 0.22 -12.66 31.10
N GLU A 797 1.18 -12.04 30.45
CA GLU A 797 1.65 -10.68 30.67
C GLU A 797 1.88 -10.02 29.30
N PRO A 798 1.48 -8.76 29.08
CA PRO A 798 1.77 -8.08 27.84
C PRO A 798 3.29 -7.91 27.69
N SER A 799 3.83 -8.22 26.50
CA SER A 799 5.17 -7.80 26.10
C SER A 799 5.33 -6.29 26.29
N LYS A 800 6.53 -5.75 26.51
CA LYS A 800 6.74 -4.29 26.44
C LYS A 800 6.99 -3.78 25.03
N GLU A 801 7.20 -4.69 24.08
CA GLU A 801 7.48 -4.36 22.68
C GLU A 801 6.19 -4.27 21.86
N SER A 802 6.11 -3.30 20.95
CA SER A 802 5.03 -3.21 19.96
C SER A 802 5.37 -4.02 18.69
N ILE A 803 4.47 -4.01 17.70
CA ILE A 803 4.67 -4.67 16.39
C ILE A 803 5.51 -3.78 15.44
N GLY A 804 5.67 -2.49 15.74
CA GLY A 804 6.34 -1.50 14.87
C GLY A 804 7.82 -1.74 14.65
N LEU A 805 8.29 -1.39 13.44
CA LEU A 805 9.69 -1.54 13.00
C LEU A 805 10.42 -0.20 12.85
N ASP A 806 9.93 0.86 13.52
CA ASP A 806 10.40 2.24 13.34
C ASP A 806 11.90 2.43 13.60
N SER A 807 12.43 1.77 14.64
CA SER A 807 13.86 1.85 14.99
C SER A 807 14.76 1.28 13.89
N VAL A 808 14.34 0.16 13.31
CA VAL A 808 15.03 -0.52 12.22
C VAL A 808 14.97 0.33 10.96
N TRP A 809 13.81 0.93 10.69
CA TRP A 809 13.62 1.82 9.56
C TRP A 809 14.46 3.11 9.67
N ASN A 810 14.53 3.70 10.87
CA ASN A 810 15.39 4.85 11.14
C ASN A 810 16.86 4.53 10.89
N GLU A 811 17.32 3.38 11.37
CA GLU A 811 18.69 2.94 11.17
C GLU A 811 18.98 2.61 9.71
N LEU A 812 18.03 1.96 9.02
CA LEU A 812 18.16 1.64 7.59
C LEU A 812 18.34 2.91 6.78
N ARG A 813 17.51 3.92 7.05
CA ARG A 813 17.61 5.24 6.42
C ARG A 813 18.93 5.93 6.71
N ARG A 814 19.43 5.82 7.94
CA ARG A 814 20.72 6.39 8.33
C ARG A 814 21.86 5.75 7.54
N ILE A 815 21.89 4.42 7.47
CA ILE A 815 22.93 3.67 6.73
C ILE A 815 22.87 4.00 5.25
N VAL A 816 21.69 3.93 4.63
CA VAL A 816 21.53 4.21 3.20
C VAL A 816 22.00 5.63 2.84
N LYS A 817 21.79 6.62 3.72
CA LYS A 817 22.22 8.00 3.50
C LYS A 817 23.74 8.22 3.65
N GLU A 818 24.40 7.45 4.53
CA GLU A 818 25.84 7.57 4.79
C GLU A 818 26.70 6.84 3.75
N GLU A 819 26.18 5.79 3.14
CA GLU A 819 26.95 4.89 2.28
C GLU A 819 27.03 5.34 0.82
N GLN A 820 28.25 5.36 0.27
CA GLN A 820 28.50 5.67 -1.15
C GLN A 820 28.44 4.44 -2.07
N ALA A 821 28.45 3.23 -1.49
CA ALA A 821 28.40 1.96 -2.21
C ALA A 821 27.53 0.93 -1.47
N VAL A 822 26.93 -0.02 -2.20
CA VAL A 822 26.18 -1.14 -1.61
C VAL A 822 27.13 -2.16 -1.00
N ASP A 823 26.90 -2.48 0.28
CA ASP A 823 27.58 -3.56 0.98
C ASP A 823 26.56 -4.51 1.62
N LEU A 824 26.33 -5.66 0.97
CA LEU A 824 25.44 -6.72 1.45
C LEU A 824 26.05 -7.62 2.53
N ALA A 825 27.37 -7.62 2.70
CA ALA A 825 28.08 -8.48 3.65
C ALA A 825 28.64 -7.70 4.87
N GLY A 826 28.48 -6.37 4.84
CA GLY A 826 29.09 -5.43 5.76
C GLY A 826 28.57 -5.46 7.19
N ASP A 827 29.36 -4.86 8.07
CA ASP A 827 29.03 -4.71 9.49
C ASP A 827 27.76 -3.86 9.73
N LYS A 828 27.33 -3.08 8.72
CA LYS A 828 26.11 -2.27 8.75
C LYS A 828 24.81 -3.08 8.63
N ILE A 829 24.74 -4.09 7.75
CA ILE A 829 23.59 -5.02 7.71
C ILE A 829 23.55 -5.85 8.99
N LYS A 830 24.72 -6.24 9.53
CA LYS A 830 24.78 -6.87 10.86
C LYS A 830 24.26 -5.94 11.96
N SER A 831 24.51 -4.63 11.87
CA SER A 831 23.95 -3.61 12.78
C SER A 831 22.42 -3.55 12.68
N LEU A 832 21.86 -3.52 11.46
CA LEU A 832 20.41 -3.57 11.24
C LEU A 832 19.77 -4.84 11.83
N LYS A 833 20.40 -5.99 11.59
CA LYS A 833 19.99 -7.27 12.18
C LYS A 833 20.09 -7.22 13.70
N ALA A 834 21.07 -6.52 14.27
CA ALA A 834 21.20 -6.33 15.72
C ALA A 834 20.07 -5.46 16.29
N HIS A 835 19.59 -4.44 15.57
CA HIS A 835 18.41 -3.65 15.95
C HIS A 835 17.13 -4.49 15.92
N LEU A 836 16.91 -5.31 14.88
CA LEU A 836 15.79 -6.26 14.81
C LEU A 836 15.83 -7.30 15.94
N LYS A 837 17.04 -7.72 16.33
CA LYS A 837 17.26 -8.62 17.46
C LYS A 837 17.19 -7.93 18.83
N ASP A 838 17.21 -6.61 18.89
CA ASP A 838 17.18 -5.88 20.16
C ASP A 838 15.85 -6.10 20.89
N ASP A 839 14.75 -6.18 20.14
CA ASP A 839 13.43 -6.46 20.70
C ASP A 839 13.36 -7.88 21.30
N LEU A 840 14.05 -8.84 20.67
CA LEU A 840 14.26 -10.18 21.24
C LEU A 840 15.10 -10.14 22.52
N ARG A 841 16.13 -9.28 22.58
CA ARG A 841 16.95 -9.10 23.79
C ARG A 841 16.16 -8.50 24.93
N LYS A 842 15.29 -7.51 24.66
CA LYS A 842 14.41 -6.90 25.67
C LYS A 842 13.38 -7.90 26.18
N MET A 843 12.76 -8.71 25.30
CA MET A 843 11.89 -9.81 25.74
C MET A 843 12.66 -10.85 26.56
N ALA A 844 13.86 -11.24 26.12
CA ALA A 844 14.71 -12.15 26.88
C ALA A 844 15.10 -11.59 28.25
N GLN A 845 15.41 -10.29 28.35
CA GLN A 845 15.70 -9.62 29.62
C GLN A 845 14.48 -9.61 30.54
N GLN A 846 13.27 -9.35 30.01
CA GLN A 846 12.03 -9.42 30.79
C GLN A 846 11.79 -10.84 31.34
N ILE A 847 12.05 -11.86 30.52
CA ILE A 847 11.98 -13.26 30.96
C ILE A 847 13.01 -13.53 32.06
N TYR A 848 14.25 -13.12 31.84
CA TYR A 848 15.35 -13.30 32.79
C TYR A 848 15.04 -12.65 34.14
N ASP A 849 14.66 -11.37 34.14
CA ASP A 849 14.30 -10.62 35.36
C ASP A 849 13.17 -11.31 36.12
N ALA A 850 12.17 -11.83 35.41
CA ALA A 850 11.05 -12.53 36.04
C ALA A 850 11.44 -13.92 36.58
N VAL A 851 12.38 -14.63 35.94
CA VAL A 851 12.93 -15.90 36.45
C VAL A 851 13.79 -15.67 37.70
N GLU A 852 14.72 -14.71 37.66
CA GLU A 852 15.61 -14.37 38.80
C GLU A 852 14.83 -13.89 40.03
N LEU A 853 13.76 -13.13 39.83
CA LEU A 853 12.85 -12.72 40.90
C LEU A 853 11.95 -13.87 41.39
N GLY A 854 12.09 -15.07 40.83
CA GLY A 854 11.28 -16.25 41.14
C GLY A 854 9.80 -16.10 40.77
N LYS A 855 9.46 -15.13 39.91
CA LYS A 855 8.09 -14.95 39.42
C LYS A 855 7.73 -15.98 38.35
N ARG A 856 8.70 -16.73 37.82
CA ARG A 856 8.52 -17.71 36.74
C ARG A 856 9.21 -19.04 37.05
N SER A 857 8.67 -19.76 38.06
CA SER A 857 9.09 -21.13 38.40
C SER A 857 7.97 -22.09 38.02
N TYR A 858 8.09 -22.69 36.85
CA TYR A 858 7.22 -23.77 36.40
C TYR A 858 7.80 -25.12 36.83
N PHE A 859 6.93 -26.07 37.13
CA PHE A 859 7.31 -27.46 37.31
C PHE A 859 6.33 -28.36 36.57
N GLU A 860 6.84 -29.50 36.15
CA GLU A 860 6.03 -30.53 35.52
C GLU A 860 5.56 -31.53 36.57
N THR A 861 4.28 -31.89 36.51
CA THR A 861 3.66 -32.88 37.37
C THR A 861 2.61 -33.66 36.58
N SER A 862 2.05 -34.71 37.18
CA SER A 862 0.93 -35.44 36.61
C SER A 862 -0.20 -35.61 37.62
N TYR A 863 -1.42 -35.64 37.11
CA TYR A 863 -2.62 -35.94 37.88
C TYR A 863 -3.33 -37.13 37.25
N SER A 864 -3.60 -38.15 38.06
CA SER A 864 -4.25 -39.38 37.61
C SER A 864 -5.60 -39.54 38.26
N PHE A 865 -6.59 -39.93 37.48
CA PHE A 865 -7.93 -40.26 37.97
C PHE A 865 -8.52 -41.42 37.19
N TYR A 866 -9.54 -42.05 37.76
CA TYR A 866 -10.26 -43.16 37.14
C TYR A 866 -11.66 -42.73 36.74
N LEU A 867 -12.12 -43.22 35.60
CA LEU A 867 -13.52 -43.02 35.20
C LEU A 867 -14.46 -43.73 36.19
N THR A 868 -15.54 -43.03 36.56
CA THR A 868 -16.59 -43.58 37.41
C THR A 868 -17.32 -44.74 36.72
N PRO A 869 -18.00 -45.64 37.47
CA PRO A 869 -18.79 -46.71 36.86
C PRO A 869 -19.80 -46.22 35.83
N ARG A 870 -20.43 -45.07 36.08
CA ARG A 870 -21.38 -44.44 35.14
C ARG A 870 -20.69 -43.98 33.85
N GLN A 871 -19.51 -43.39 33.94
CA GLN A 871 -18.74 -42.96 32.76
C GLN A 871 -18.24 -44.18 31.95
N LEU A 872 -17.82 -45.25 32.63
CA LEU A 872 -17.44 -46.50 31.96
C LEU A 872 -18.63 -47.14 31.23
N GLU A 873 -19.82 -47.15 31.83
CA GLU A 873 -21.04 -47.59 31.15
C GLU A 873 -21.35 -46.75 29.91
N MET A 874 -21.16 -45.43 29.97
CA MET A 874 -21.34 -44.55 28.81
C MET A 874 -20.39 -44.92 27.67
N LEU A 875 -19.09 -45.08 27.95
CA LEU A 875 -18.11 -45.50 26.94
C LEU A 875 -18.45 -46.87 26.34
N ASN A 876 -18.85 -47.84 27.17
CA ASN A 876 -19.27 -49.18 26.73
C ASN A 876 -20.57 -49.15 25.90
N ARG A 877 -21.41 -48.12 26.05
CA ARG A 877 -22.57 -47.88 25.16
C ARG A 877 -22.20 -47.18 23.85
N GLY A 878 -20.95 -46.76 23.70
CA GLY A 878 -20.44 -45.99 22.57
C GLY A 878 -20.72 -44.49 22.68
N GLU A 879 -21.05 -44.00 23.88
CA GLU A 879 -21.29 -42.58 24.15
C GLU A 879 -19.95 -41.89 24.51
N SER A 880 -19.83 -40.58 24.24
CA SER A 880 -18.71 -39.77 24.72
C SER A 880 -18.82 -39.51 26.23
N VAL A 881 -17.69 -39.44 26.91
CA VAL A 881 -17.59 -38.99 28.31
C VAL A 881 -16.95 -37.62 28.33
N HIS A 882 -17.62 -36.66 28.97
CA HIS A 882 -17.05 -35.34 29.22
C HIS A 882 -16.45 -35.29 30.62
N ILE A 883 -15.24 -34.72 30.71
CA ILE A 883 -14.49 -34.54 31.94
C ILE A 883 -14.30 -33.05 32.12
N ASP A 884 -15.06 -32.47 33.04
CA ASP A 884 -14.94 -31.07 33.39
C ASP A 884 -13.78 -30.89 34.37
N THR A 885 -12.70 -30.29 33.89
CA THR A 885 -11.52 -29.96 34.69
C THR A 885 -11.59 -28.53 35.26
N THR A 886 -12.68 -27.80 34.98
CA THR A 886 -12.97 -26.50 35.59
C THR A 886 -13.63 -26.63 36.97
N GLU A 887 -14.03 -27.87 37.34
CA GLU A 887 -14.56 -28.18 38.66
C GLU A 887 -13.59 -27.79 39.78
N PHE A 888 -14.16 -27.29 40.88
CA PHE A 888 -13.40 -26.88 42.06
C PHE A 888 -12.63 -28.10 42.60
N ASN A 889 -11.30 -28.00 42.69
CA ASN A 889 -10.36 -29.04 43.16
C ASN A 889 -9.95 -30.12 42.15
N PHE A 890 -10.25 -30.00 40.84
CA PHE A 890 -9.72 -31.00 39.89
C PHE A 890 -8.19 -31.03 39.90
N PHE A 891 -7.57 -29.85 39.86
CA PHE A 891 -6.14 -29.66 40.12
C PHE A 891 -5.90 -29.14 41.56
N PRO A 892 -4.71 -29.35 42.15
CA PRO A 892 -4.36 -28.80 43.46
C PRO A 892 -4.55 -27.28 43.55
N HIS A 893 -5.06 -26.79 44.68
CA HIS A 893 -5.40 -25.36 44.88
C HIS A 893 -4.20 -24.42 44.90
N ASP A 894 -3.03 -24.95 45.26
CA ASP A 894 -1.77 -24.23 45.27
C ASP A 894 -1.14 -24.16 43.88
N GLU A 895 -1.76 -24.77 42.87
CA GLU A 895 -1.30 -24.77 41.48
C GLU A 895 -2.12 -23.82 40.61
N GLU A 896 -1.42 -23.03 39.79
CA GLU A 896 -1.96 -22.05 38.86
C GLU A 896 -1.20 -22.12 37.53
N ASP A 897 -1.66 -21.40 36.51
CA ASP A 897 -1.09 -21.39 35.15
C ASP A 897 -0.92 -22.81 34.57
N ILE A 898 -1.96 -23.62 34.69
CA ILE A 898 -1.94 -25.04 34.32
C ILE A 898 -2.04 -25.19 32.80
N ARG A 899 -1.08 -25.89 32.20
CA ARG A 899 -1.03 -26.19 30.76
C ARG A 899 -0.76 -27.67 30.52
N ILE A 900 -1.63 -28.32 29.74
CA ILE A 900 -1.54 -29.75 29.45
C ILE A 900 -0.36 -29.98 28.52
N LYS A 901 0.56 -30.83 28.95
CA LYS A 901 1.71 -31.28 28.17
C LYS A 901 1.39 -32.57 27.43
N ASP A 902 0.76 -33.52 28.12
CA ASP A 902 0.40 -34.82 27.55
C ASP A 902 -0.76 -35.43 28.33
N ILE A 903 -1.52 -36.32 27.69
CA ILE A 903 -2.50 -37.17 28.38
C ILE A 903 -2.08 -38.62 28.10
N LYS A 904 -2.33 -39.54 29.03
CA LYS A 904 -2.04 -40.97 28.91
C LYS A 904 -3.15 -41.82 29.51
N LEU A 905 -3.29 -43.04 28.99
CA LEU A 905 -4.10 -44.08 29.62
C LEU A 905 -3.16 -45.01 30.40
N ILE A 906 -3.37 -45.14 31.72
CA ILE A 906 -2.39 -45.81 32.62
C ILE A 906 -2.88 -47.15 33.18
N GLU A 907 -4.18 -47.38 33.25
CA GLU A 907 -4.76 -48.66 33.68
C GLU A 907 -6.08 -48.92 32.94
N SER A 908 -6.04 -49.78 31.93
CA SER A 908 -7.25 -50.22 31.22
C SER A 908 -7.43 -51.73 31.34
N VAL A 909 -8.46 -52.18 32.06
CA VAL A 909 -8.90 -53.58 31.98
C VAL A 909 -10.04 -53.65 30.98
N THR A 910 -9.75 -54.11 29.76
CA THR A 910 -10.76 -54.41 28.74
C THR A 910 -10.98 -55.91 28.64
N GLU A 911 -12.20 -56.37 28.88
CA GLU A 911 -12.61 -57.71 28.47
C GLU A 911 -13.12 -57.66 27.04
N VAL A 912 -12.44 -58.37 26.16
CA VAL A 912 -12.91 -58.59 24.78
C VAL A 912 -13.84 -59.79 24.81
N ALA A 913 -15.05 -59.64 24.30
CA ALA A 913 -15.97 -60.77 24.15
C ALA A 913 -15.38 -61.74 23.11
N VAL A 914 -14.71 -62.80 23.58
CA VAL A 914 -14.07 -63.80 22.73
C VAL A 914 -15.14 -64.62 22.02
N ASN A 915 -15.54 -64.18 20.83
CA ASN A 915 -16.11 -65.04 19.80
C ASN A 915 -15.36 -64.77 18.48
N GLN A 916 -14.31 -65.57 18.31
CA GLN A 916 -13.40 -65.68 17.17
C GLN A 916 -12.50 -64.46 16.90
N ALA A 917 -11.20 -64.74 16.99
CA ALA A 917 -10.11 -63.89 16.55
C ALA A 917 -10.30 -63.46 15.10
N ALA A 918 -10.75 -62.22 14.90
CA ALA A 918 -10.49 -61.49 13.67
C ALA A 918 -9.44 -60.44 14.01
N SER A 919 -8.25 -60.56 13.41
CA SER A 919 -7.09 -59.65 13.51
C SER A 919 -7.38 -58.18 13.15
N ASP A 920 -8.62 -57.88 12.79
CA ASP A 920 -9.02 -56.64 12.11
C ASP A 920 -9.99 -55.80 12.96
N LYS A 921 -10.40 -56.27 14.15
CA LYS A 921 -11.24 -55.52 15.08
C LYS A 921 -10.39 -54.59 15.94
N ARG A 922 -10.68 -53.29 15.89
CA ARG A 922 -9.98 -52.28 16.71
C ARG A 922 -10.98 -51.37 17.43
N MET A 923 -10.66 -51.00 18.65
CA MET A 923 -11.30 -49.88 19.34
C MET A 923 -10.25 -48.79 19.52
N THR A 924 -10.66 -47.54 19.35
CA THR A 924 -9.84 -46.39 19.67
C THR A 924 -10.54 -45.54 20.71
N ILE A 925 -9.78 -44.98 21.64
CA ILE A 925 -10.26 -43.96 22.56
C ILE A 925 -9.53 -42.67 22.18
N GLU A 926 -10.28 -41.68 21.76
CA GLU A 926 -9.78 -40.35 21.43
C GLU A 926 -10.14 -39.41 22.58
N ILE A 927 -9.15 -38.69 23.11
CA ILE A 927 -9.32 -37.65 24.10
C ILE A 927 -9.18 -36.33 23.37
N ASN A 928 -10.26 -35.55 23.27
CA ASN A 928 -10.31 -34.28 22.54
C ASN A 928 -10.34 -33.11 23.51
N HIS A 929 -9.46 -32.15 23.30
CA HIS A 929 -9.50 -30.86 23.97
C HIS A 929 -10.16 -29.82 23.03
N PRO A 930 -11.17 -29.05 23.51
CA PRO A 930 -12.09 -28.28 22.67
C PRO A 930 -11.47 -27.02 22.04
N GLY A 931 -10.24 -26.68 22.41
CA GLY A 931 -9.53 -25.48 21.96
C GLY A 931 -10.06 -24.18 22.57
N LYS A 932 -10.97 -24.28 23.54
CA LYS A 932 -11.51 -23.20 24.37
C LYS A 932 -11.25 -23.54 25.82
N PHE A 933 -10.49 -22.71 26.52
CA PHE A 933 -10.03 -23.05 27.85
C PHE A 933 -9.71 -21.80 28.65
N TYR A 934 -9.57 -22.01 29.95
CA TYR A 934 -9.21 -20.99 30.89
C TYR A 934 -7.83 -21.26 31.46
N ILE A 935 -7.13 -20.19 31.80
CA ILE A 935 -5.93 -20.26 32.63
C ILE A 935 -6.13 -19.31 33.80
N LYS A 936 -5.88 -19.82 35.01
CA LYS A 936 -5.95 -19.03 36.24
C LYS A 936 -4.54 -18.66 36.67
N LYS A 937 -4.27 -17.39 36.99
CA LYS A 937 -2.98 -16.91 37.53
C LYS A 937 -3.23 -15.70 38.42
N ASP A 938 -2.65 -15.66 39.62
CA ASP A 938 -2.74 -14.52 40.54
C ASP A 938 -4.20 -14.08 40.85
N SER A 939 -5.12 -15.04 41.03
CA SER A 939 -6.59 -14.85 41.14
C SER A 939 -7.31 -14.39 39.87
N GLU A 940 -6.59 -14.07 38.80
CA GLU A 940 -7.17 -13.67 37.52
C GLU A 940 -7.45 -14.86 36.63
N ILE A 941 -8.42 -14.72 35.73
CA ILE A 941 -8.80 -15.75 34.75
C ILE A 941 -8.65 -15.20 33.35
N TYR A 942 -7.94 -15.96 32.54
CA TYR A 942 -7.69 -15.68 31.14
C TYR A 942 -8.43 -16.71 30.31
N TYR A 943 -9.25 -16.25 29.36
CA TYR A 943 -9.94 -17.11 28.39
C TYR A 943 -9.23 -17.08 27.05
N PHE A 944 -8.72 -18.23 26.63
CA PHE A 944 -8.15 -18.39 25.31
C PHE A 944 -9.05 -19.25 24.48
N GLU A 945 -9.13 -18.87 23.21
CA GLU A 945 -9.74 -19.72 22.22
C GLU A 945 -8.89 -19.77 20.98
N ARG A 946 -8.87 -20.97 20.42
CA ARG A 946 -8.37 -21.16 19.09
C ARG A 946 -9.53 -21.09 18.12
N THR A 947 -9.67 -19.94 17.48
CA THR A 947 -10.71 -19.72 16.46
C THR A 947 -10.36 -20.37 15.13
N ASP A 948 -9.10 -20.80 14.94
CA ASP A 948 -8.71 -21.65 13.82
C ASP A 948 -9.48 -22.96 13.99
N LEU A 949 -10.49 -23.14 13.13
CA LEU A 949 -11.63 -24.02 13.32
C LEU A 949 -11.26 -25.54 13.33
N ALA A 950 -10.03 -25.95 13.59
CA ALA A 950 -9.69 -27.34 13.92
C ALA A 950 -10.17 -27.67 15.36
N ARG A 951 -11.50 -27.71 15.59
CA ARG A 951 -12.09 -28.09 16.88
C ARG A 951 -11.74 -29.51 17.37
N SER A 952 -10.99 -30.31 16.60
CA SER A 952 -10.84 -31.74 16.89
C SER A 952 -9.49 -32.36 16.52
N SER A 953 -8.46 -31.62 16.07
CA SER A 953 -7.19 -32.27 15.66
C SER A 953 -5.94 -31.82 16.39
N GLN A 954 -5.78 -30.55 16.77
CA GLN A 954 -4.46 -30.13 17.31
C GLN A 954 -4.23 -30.48 18.77
N PHE A 955 -5.29 -30.76 19.54
CA PHE A 955 -5.18 -31.18 20.94
C PHE A 955 -5.99 -32.45 21.14
N SER A 956 -5.64 -33.51 20.42
CA SER A 956 -6.23 -34.82 20.66
C SER A 956 -5.17 -35.88 20.91
N TRP A 957 -5.54 -36.84 21.75
CA TRP A 957 -4.72 -38.00 22.10
C TRP A 957 -5.51 -39.26 21.78
N VAL A 958 -4.97 -40.12 20.92
CA VAL A 958 -5.65 -41.33 20.43
C VAL A 958 -4.97 -42.58 20.96
N TYR A 959 -5.73 -43.53 21.50
CA TYR A 959 -5.21 -44.81 21.98
C TYR A 959 -5.90 -45.95 21.26
N VAL A 960 -5.14 -46.93 20.76
CA VAL A 960 -5.67 -48.06 20.00
C VAL A 960 -5.62 -49.34 20.84
N TYR A 961 -6.70 -50.10 20.79
CA TYR A 961 -6.88 -51.39 21.46
C TYR A 961 -7.09 -52.49 20.41
N ASP A 962 -6.17 -53.47 20.35
CA ASP A 962 -6.13 -54.54 19.35
C ASP A 962 -6.22 -55.97 19.93
N GLY A 963 -6.54 -56.11 21.23
CA GLY A 963 -6.98 -57.40 21.80
C GLY A 963 -6.12 -58.02 22.91
N ALA A 964 -5.08 -57.34 23.40
CA ALA A 964 -4.42 -57.76 24.65
C ALA A 964 -3.79 -56.64 25.48
N HIS A 965 -3.34 -55.54 24.88
CA HIS A 965 -2.80 -54.38 25.60
C HIS A 965 -3.18 -53.08 24.85
N PRO A 966 -3.47 -51.96 25.55
CA PRO A 966 -3.53 -50.66 24.90
C PRO A 966 -2.14 -50.34 24.31
N HIS A 967 -2.07 -50.17 22.99
CA HIS A 967 -0.94 -49.51 22.36
C HIS A 967 -1.32 -48.06 22.13
N GLY A 968 -0.89 -47.21 23.06
CA GLY A 968 -0.99 -45.77 22.91
C GLY A 968 0.07 -45.28 21.92
N PHE A 969 -0.38 -44.69 20.82
CA PHE A 969 0.44 -43.78 20.04
C PHE A 969 -0.17 -42.42 20.28
N PRO A 970 0.52 -41.44 20.90
CA PRO A 970 0.05 -40.07 20.78
C PRO A 970 0.04 -39.74 19.28
N MET A 971 -1.12 -39.84 18.64
CA MET A 971 -1.35 -39.13 17.40
C MET A 971 -1.50 -37.68 17.83
N GLU A 972 -0.38 -36.96 17.95
CA GLU A 972 -0.41 -35.60 17.44
C GLU A 972 -1.01 -35.76 16.05
N HIS A 973 -2.21 -35.21 15.78
CA HIS A 973 -2.54 -35.00 14.39
C HIS A 973 -1.46 -34.06 13.89
N ILE A 974 -0.46 -34.66 13.25
CA ILE A 974 0.43 -34.03 12.31
C ILE A 974 -0.54 -33.34 11.37
N SER A 975 -0.72 -32.03 11.56
CA SER A 975 -1.40 -31.23 10.57
C SER A 975 -0.74 -31.60 9.23
N PRO A 976 -1.49 -31.82 8.14
CA PRO A 976 -0.88 -31.91 6.81
C PRO A 976 0.05 -30.72 6.54
N LEU A 977 -0.14 -29.61 7.27
CA LEU A 977 0.74 -28.45 7.26
C LEU A 977 2.09 -28.65 7.97
N ARG A 978 2.32 -29.68 8.79
CA ARG A 978 3.60 -29.86 9.51
C ARG A 978 4.75 -30.13 8.54
N SER A 979 4.55 -31.04 7.58
CA SER A 979 5.49 -31.25 6.47
C SER A 979 5.68 -30.00 5.63
N LEU A 980 4.59 -29.27 5.37
CA LEU A 980 4.65 -27.99 4.68
C LEU A 980 5.46 -26.96 5.48
N PHE A 981 5.23 -26.80 6.79
CA PHE A 981 5.96 -25.87 7.65
C PHE A 981 7.45 -26.23 7.78
N SER A 982 7.79 -27.52 7.95
CA SER A 982 9.19 -27.96 7.97
C SER A 982 9.89 -27.69 6.62
N ASP A 983 9.18 -27.88 5.50
CA ASP A 983 9.75 -27.78 4.16
C ASP A 983 9.74 -26.36 3.57
N PHE A 984 8.86 -25.46 4.05
CA PHE A 984 8.78 -24.05 3.64
C PHE A 984 9.64 -23.13 4.50
N LEU A 985 9.77 -23.41 5.80
CA LEU A 985 10.47 -22.51 6.73
C LEU A 985 11.91 -22.97 7.03
N ILE A 986 12.41 -23.95 6.26
CA ILE A 986 13.75 -24.57 6.40
C ILE A 986 13.95 -25.04 7.85
N PHE A 987 12.92 -25.70 8.39
CA PHE A 987 12.92 -26.19 9.77
C PHE A 987 13.12 -27.70 9.77
N LYS A 988 14.09 -28.20 10.55
CA LYS A 988 14.08 -29.62 10.91
C LYS A 988 12.86 -29.87 11.80
N ASP A 989 12.12 -30.93 11.48
CA ASP A 989 10.85 -31.33 12.12
C ASP A 989 10.93 -31.39 13.67
N GLU A 990 12.12 -31.64 14.21
CA GLU A 990 12.45 -31.69 15.63
C GLU A 990 12.32 -30.34 16.38
N ASN A 991 12.25 -29.21 15.67
CA ASN A 991 12.21 -27.88 16.29
C ASN A 991 10.86 -27.16 16.12
N LEU A 992 9.84 -27.80 15.52
CA LEU A 992 8.49 -27.23 15.40
C LEU A 992 7.65 -27.64 16.62
N ASN A 993 7.42 -26.70 17.53
CA ASN A 993 6.61 -26.91 18.73
C ASN A 993 5.29 -26.14 18.66
N PHE A 994 4.20 -26.80 19.07
CA PHE A 994 2.88 -26.19 19.18
C PHE A 994 2.64 -25.66 20.59
N VAL A 995 1.75 -24.67 20.70
CA VAL A 995 1.30 -24.13 21.99
C VAL A 995 0.63 -25.23 22.81
N ARG A 996 0.97 -25.35 24.09
CA ARG A 996 0.31 -26.26 25.04
C ARG A 996 -1.06 -25.70 25.44
N PRO A 997 -2.16 -26.45 25.35
CA PRO A 997 -3.48 -25.95 25.75
C PRO A 997 -3.58 -25.81 27.27
N GLY A 998 -4.41 -24.87 27.75
CA GLY A 998 -4.64 -24.69 29.18
C GLY A 998 -5.41 -25.86 29.80
N GLY A 999 -5.17 -26.09 31.08
CA GLY A 999 -5.72 -27.23 31.81
C GLY A 999 -7.16 -27.09 32.22
N LEU A 1000 -7.71 -25.87 32.35
CA LEU A 1000 -9.10 -25.66 32.81
C LEU A 1000 -10.04 -25.64 31.61
N THR A 1001 -10.62 -26.80 31.31
CA THR A 1001 -11.44 -27.07 30.13
C THR A 1001 -12.40 -28.25 30.34
N GLU A 1002 -13.26 -28.53 29.37
CA GLU A 1002 -14.01 -29.78 29.29
C GLU A 1002 -13.34 -30.72 28.28
N LEU A 1003 -12.74 -31.82 28.73
CA LEU A 1003 -12.15 -32.84 27.85
C LEU A 1003 -13.21 -33.83 27.40
N GLU A 1004 -13.23 -34.20 26.12
CA GLU A 1004 -14.15 -35.22 25.60
C GLU A 1004 -13.41 -36.53 25.31
N LEU A 1005 -13.80 -37.61 25.96
CA LEU A 1005 -13.33 -38.97 25.69
C LEU A 1005 -14.34 -39.66 24.78
N ARG A 1006 -13.92 -39.98 23.55
CA ARG A 1006 -14.77 -40.54 22.52
C ARG A 1006 -14.26 -41.92 22.08
N PRO A 1007 -15.06 -43.00 22.26
CA PRO A 1007 -14.71 -44.31 21.73
C PRO A 1007 -15.11 -44.41 20.25
N THR A 1008 -14.19 -44.87 19.40
CA THR A 1008 -14.45 -45.17 17.98
C THR A 1008 -14.12 -46.62 17.68
N TYR A 1009 -15.08 -47.34 17.08
CA TYR A 1009 -15.00 -48.77 16.79
C TYR A 1009 -14.76 -48.99 15.29
N TYR A 1010 -13.72 -49.74 14.94
CA TYR A 1010 -13.35 -50.08 13.56
C TYR A 1010 -13.50 -51.58 13.34
N ASN A 1011 -14.35 -51.95 12.36
CA ASN A 1011 -14.73 -53.34 12.06
C ASN A 1011 -15.21 -54.14 13.29
N SER A 1012 -15.54 -53.44 14.37
CA SER A 1012 -16.00 -53.95 15.65
C SER A 1012 -17.30 -53.24 16.04
N THR A 1013 -18.05 -53.86 16.94
CA THR A 1013 -19.24 -53.27 17.55
C THR A 1013 -18.94 -52.90 19.00
N LYS A 1014 -19.72 -51.98 19.57
CA LYS A 1014 -19.65 -51.65 21.00
C LYS A 1014 -19.83 -52.85 21.95
N HIS A 1015 -20.37 -53.97 21.45
CA HIS A 1015 -20.55 -55.20 22.22
C HIS A 1015 -19.32 -56.12 22.21
N ASP A 1016 -18.31 -55.81 21.39
CA ASP A 1016 -17.08 -56.58 21.32
C ASP A 1016 -16.09 -56.23 22.45
N TYR A 1017 -16.26 -55.06 23.08
CA TYR A 1017 -15.39 -54.55 24.14
C TYR A 1017 -16.19 -54.20 25.40
N ASN A 1018 -15.67 -54.59 26.56
CA ASN A 1018 -16.18 -54.18 27.86
C ASN A 1018 -15.04 -53.58 28.69
N ILE A 1019 -15.01 -52.25 28.78
CA ILE A 1019 -14.06 -51.49 29.58
C ILE A 1019 -14.49 -51.60 31.05
N LYS A 1020 -13.70 -52.32 31.85
CA LYS A 1020 -13.93 -52.53 33.30
C LYS A 1020 -13.29 -51.47 34.17
N SER A 1021 -12.17 -50.94 33.72
CA SER A 1021 -11.48 -49.81 34.35
C SER A 1021 -10.78 -49.00 33.26
N LEU A 1022 -10.70 -47.69 33.48
CA LEU A 1022 -9.92 -46.79 32.65
C LEU A 1022 -9.35 -45.67 33.50
N GLY A 1023 -8.04 -45.69 33.72
CA GLY A 1023 -7.27 -44.62 34.35
C GLY A 1023 -6.73 -43.65 33.30
N VAL A 1024 -6.89 -42.35 33.56
CA VAL A 1024 -6.36 -41.26 32.75
C VAL A 1024 -5.32 -40.51 33.58
N GLU A 1025 -4.14 -40.30 33.01
CA GLU A 1025 -3.08 -39.45 33.56
C GLU A 1025 -2.94 -38.20 32.69
N ILE A 1026 -3.10 -37.03 33.28
CA ILE A 1026 -2.83 -35.74 32.64
C ILE A 1026 -1.48 -35.27 33.14
N SER A 1027 -0.50 -35.17 32.25
CA SER A 1027 0.78 -34.50 32.50
C SER A 1027 0.65 -33.03 32.15
N TYR A 1028 1.02 -32.14 33.06
CA TYR A 1028 0.88 -30.70 32.87
C TYR A 1028 2.04 -29.93 33.50
N GLU A 1029 2.20 -28.71 33.00
CA GLU A 1029 3.06 -27.70 33.57
C GLU A 1029 2.21 -26.72 34.38
N CYS A 1030 2.68 -26.35 35.57
CA CYS A 1030 2.00 -25.39 36.41
C CYS A 1030 3.00 -24.56 37.23
N ARG A 1031 2.49 -23.50 37.86
CA ARG A 1031 3.19 -22.66 38.82
C ARG A 1031 2.56 -22.87 40.20
N ARG A 1032 3.39 -22.87 41.25
CA ARG A 1032 2.90 -22.88 42.64
C ARG A 1032 2.65 -21.46 43.12
N ARG A 1033 1.46 -21.24 43.66
CA ARG A 1033 1.06 -20.00 44.27
C ARG A 1033 1.95 -19.74 45.47
N ARG A 1034 2.80 -18.72 45.38
CA ARG A 1034 3.54 -18.22 46.54
C ARG A 1034 2.61 -17.28 47.28
N ASP A 1035 1.77 -17.76 48.18
CA ASP A 1035 1.30 -16.87 49.25
C ASP A 1035 0.76 -17.55 50.50
N THR A 1036 1.07 -16.88 51.61
CA THR A 1036 0.66 -17.08 53.01
C THR A 1036 1.35 -18.21 53.77
N SER A 1037 2.27 -17.78 54.66
CA SER A 1037 2.48 -18.42 55.96
C SER A 1037 1.14 -18.93 56.48
N PRO A 1038 1.04 -20.17 57.00
CA PRO A 1038 -0.21 -20.66 57.56
C PRO A 1038 -0.65 -19.66 58.63
N ALA A 1039 -1.80 -19.03 58.40
CA ALA A 1039 -2.49 -18.29 59.44
C ALA A 1039 -2.92 -19.33 60.49
N HIS A 1040 -2.29 -19.24 61.65
CA HIS A 1040 -2.70 -19.93 62.87
C HIS A 1040 -4.07 -19.46 63.34
#